data_AF-A0A7J7K3I2-F1
#
_entry.id   AF-A0A7J7K3I2-F1
#
_cell.length_a   1.000
_cell.length_b   1.000
_cell.length_c   1.000
_cell.angle_alpha   90.00
_cell.angle_beta   90.00
_cell.angle_gamma   90.00
#
_symmetry.space_group_name_H-M   'P 1'
#
loop_
_entity.id
_entity.type
_entity.pdbx_description
1 polymer ?
#
loop_
_entity_poly.entity_id
_entity_poly.type
_entity_poly.pdbx_seq_one_letter_code
_entity_poly.pdbx_strand_id
1 'polypeptide(L)'
;MAGKGLVMRTKRFYGPSFTTMHRKKVDQRIRVLIENNVKTKMRSFFVVVGDRAKDQVVVLHHIMSKAAVKARPTVLWCYKKDLGFSSNRKKRMREIQKKIKTGKISVREDDPLELFVSSTDIRYCYYSETHKILGNTYGMCILQDFEALTPNLLARTIETVEGGGAIVILLKGMDSLQQLYTMTMDVHSRYRTAANLDVVPRFNERFILSLTSCANCLVIDDELNVLPISSATANITPLPPKSSEDPLSEKDKELMDLKESMEDTQPAGVIVNCCRTVDQADCVLRFMESISEKTLRSTIALTAARGRGKSAALGLAIASAVGFSYSNIFVTSPSPENLKTLFEFIFKGFDALGYQEHTDYDIVQSTNEEFNKAIVRVNIYRDHRQTIQYIHPTDAHKLGQAELVVIDEAAAIPLPLVKSLMGPYLVFMASTINGYEGTGRSLSLKLIQQLRSQCSTMGNNSTEAIKAANMGETTNTASSVSGRQLHELSLKESIRYAEGDLVEAWLNQLLCLDATEVTNISSGCPSPDNCDLYYVNRDTLFSFHKASEDFLQTIMSLYVSSHYKNSPNDLQMLSDSPSHHIFVLSPPGNFKTSLPEALVVLQVCIEGELSQKAILNSLHRGQRASGDLIPWTISQQFQDDKFAQMSGARVVRIATHPDYQRMGYGRQALKLLQLYYEGKMPNLEETNKVPTPKAAQAEASGLLDEIIKPRNRMELPPLFSKLSERKPESLDYLGVSYGLTSDLLRFWKKCGFLPVYLRQTQNALTGENSCIMLKILNEEEKRDDESSWLKAFNQDFQRRFISLLSYQFKSYQPSVALNLLQKPRAVLESDEIDASVDSSCKLSPSELYFYLTLYDMKRLKMYSDKLVDYHLIMDMVPHLAKIYFTGKMPDVKLSIVQQAMLLGIGLQHKSVEELANDLGLPSSQILGLFNKVIRKCYQSVNSVLEESVGHRTQTKKELTIESVSVDEDPDNAVAAHEESQKAAKEQFKSQVLTEDILAQYKIKGREEDWNKALSATGRVPNIISVKRTEDNSKKRKITIPETDPAAVSKKKKKKPKVPKN
;
A
#
# COMPACT_ATOMS: atom_id res chain seq x y z
N MET A 1 -34.60 -93.98 17.19
CA MET A 1 -33.15 -94.00 17.48
C MET A 1 -32.47 -92.89 16.67
N ALA A 2 -31.41 -92.32 17.23
CA ALA A 2 -30.78 -91.05 16.87
C ALA A 2 -30.23 -90.91 15.43
N GLY A 3 -29.93 -89.65 15.03
CA GLY A 3 -28.91 -89.41 14.00
C GLY A 3 -28.82 -88.02 13.35
N LYS A 4 -28.13 -87.08 14.02
CA LYS A 4 -27.32 -85.95 13.46
C LYS A 4 -28.03 -84.83 12.65
N GLY A 5 -28.20 -83.66 13.28
CA GLY A 5 -28.54 -82.38 12.64
C GLY A 5 -27.41 -81.34 12.79
N LEU A 6 -26.95 -80.82 11.65
CA LEU A 6 -25.92 -79.79 11.49
C LEU A 6 -26.47 -78.42 11.93
N VAL A 7 -25.84 -77.73 12.87
CA VAL A 7 -26.26 -76.39 13.33
C VAL A 7 -25.37 -75.31 12.71
N MET A 8 -25.86 -74.66 11.65
CA MET A 8 -25.40 -73.34 11.20
C MET A 8 -26.27 -72.27 11.89
N ARG A 9 -25.70 -71.51 12.83
CA ARG A 9 -26.38 -70.43 13.56
C ARG A 9 -26.56 -69.20 12.66
N THR A 10 -27.80 -68.93 12.27
CA THR A 10 -28.25 -67.65 11.71
C THR A 10 -28.27 -66.57 12.80
N LYS A 11 -27.55 -65.46 12.56
CA LYS A 11 -27.57 -64.23 13.37
C LYS A 11 -28.97 -63.61 13.38
N ARG A 12 -29.54 -63.42 14.57
CA ARG A 12 -30.77 -62.64 14.78
C ARG A 12 -30.48 -61.15 14.58
N PHE A 13 -31.30 -60.50 13.76
CA PHE A 13 -31.40 -59.05 13.64
C PHE A 13 -31.90 -58.45 14.96
N TYR A 14 -31.13 -57.53 15.55
CA TYR A 14 -31.62 -56.60 16.56
C TYR A 14 -32.05 -55.30 15.85
N GLY A 15 -33.28 -54.86 16.11
CA GLY A 15 -33.83 -53.59 15.61
C GLY A 15 -33.16 -52.37 16.25
N PRO A 16 -33.43 -51.16 15.73
CA PRO A 16 -32.80 -49.93 16.20
C PRO A 16 -33.29 -49.59 17.62
N SER A 17 -32.34 -49.40 18.53
CA SER A 17 -32.54 -48.90 19.88
C SER A 17 -33.16 -47.49 19.86
N PHE A 18 -34.32 -47.33 20.49
CA PHE A 18 -34.85 -46.02 20.85
C PHE A 18 -33.83 -45.29 21.74
N THR A 19 -33.25 -44.21 21.25
CA THR A 19 -32.48 -43.25 22.06
C THR A 19 -33.44 -42.54 23.02
N THR A 20 -33.30 -42.79 24.32
CA THR A 20 -33.96 -42.03 25.38
C THR A 20 -33.63 -40.53 25.23
N MET A 21 -34.64 -39.69 24.97
CA MET A 21 -34.47 -38.23 25.00
C MET A 21 -34.16 -37.78 26.44
N HIS A 22 -32.89 -37.54 26.75
CA HIS A 22 -32.48 -36.92 27.99
C HIS A 22 -32.85 -35.42 27.97
N ARG A 23 -33.92 -35.04 28.68
CA ARG A 23 -34.25 -33.63 28.94
C ARG A 23 -33.32 -33.10 30.04
N LYS A 24 -32.26 -32.40 29.66
CA LYS A 24 -31.33 -31.73 30.57
C LYS A 24 -31.74 -30.27 30.76
N LYS A 25 -31.73 -29.79 32.01
CA LYS A 25 -31.97 -28.37 32.31
C LYS A 25 -30.74 -27.58 31.89
N VAL A 26 -30.92 -26.59 31.00
CA VAL A 26 -29.86 -25.68 30.58
C VAL A 26 -29.38 -24.87 31.78
N ASP A 27 -28.07 -24.62 31.86
CA ASP A 27 -27.48 -23.79 32.90
C ASP A 27 -28.11 -22.38 32.90
N GLN A 28 -28.53 -21.92 34.09
CA GLN A 28 -29.22 -20.64 34.25
C GLN A 28 -28.30 -19.45 33.89
N ARG A 29 -26.98 -19.59 34.01
CA ARG A 29 -26.00 -18.54 33.71
C ARG A 29 -26.10 -18.03 32.27
N ILE A 30 -26.31 -18.94 31.30
CA ILE A 30 -26.43 -18.59 29.88
C ILE A 30 -27.64 -17.67 29.67
N ARG A 31 -28.78 -18.04 30.25
CA ARG A 31 -30.02 -17.27 30.12
C ARG A 31 -29.90 -15.90 30.80
N VAL A 32 -29.36 -15.87 32.02
CA VAL A 32 -29.19 -14.63 32.80
C VAL A 32 -28.26 -13.66 32.08
N LEU A 33 -27.16 -14.15 31.50
CA LEU A 33 -26.25 -13.29 30.75
C LEU A 33 -26.93 -12.62 29.55
N ILE A 34 -27.68 -13.38 28.75
CA ILE A 34 -28.40 -12.83 27.59
C ILE A 34 -29.45 -11.80 28.04
N GLU A 35 -30.24 -12.11 29.07
CA GLU A 35 -31.26 -11.19 29.59
C GLU A 35 -30.64 -9.90 30.13
N ASN A 36 -29.52 -9.98 30.85
CA ASN A 36 -28.78 -8.82 31.34
C ASN A 36 -28.25 -7.95 30.19
N ASN A 37 -27.60 -8.57 29.21
CA ASN A 37 -26.99 -7.88 28.07
C ASN A 37 -28.03 -7.21 27.15
N VAL A 38 -29.21 -7.82 26.99
CA VAL A 38 -30.34 -7.18 26.28
C VAL A 38 -30.84 -5.94 27.04
N LYS A 39 -30.92 -5.99 28.38
CA LYS A 39 -31.34 -4.85 29.22
C LYS A 39 -30.32 -3.70 29.23
N THR A 40 -29.02 -4.03 29.27
CA THR A 40 -27.93 -3.05 29.27
C THR A 40 -27.52 -2.61 27.86
N LYS A 41 -28.09 -3.22 26.80
CA LYS A 41 -27.68 -3.04 25.40
C LYS A 41 -26.18 -3.32 25.17
N MET A 42 -25.61 -4.27 25.92
CA MET A 42 -24.25 -4.79 25.75
C MET A 42 -24.24 -6.07 24.89
N ARG A 43 -23.10 -6.45 24.33
CA ARG A 43 -23.00 -7.68 23.51
C ARG A 43 -22.65 -8.89 24.38
N SER A 44 -23.15 -10.06 23.96
CA SER A 44 -22.82 -11.36 24.57
C SER A 44 -21.84 -12.12 23.68
N PHE A 45 -20.85 -12.80 24.27
CA PHE A 45 -19.86 -13.58 23.54
C PHE A 45 -19.89 -15.05 23.99
N PHE A 46 -20.03 -15.97 23.04
CA PHE A 46 -20.16 -17.40 23.28
C PHE A 46 -19.12 -18.18 22.47
N VAL A 47 -18.43 -19.11 23.11
CA VAL A 47 -17.57 -20.10 22.44
C VAL A 47 -18.16 -21.47 22.71
N VAL A 48 -18.63 -22.15 21.66
CA VAL A 48 -19.25 -23.47 21.76
C VAL A 48 -18.25 -24.52 21.30
N VAL A 49 -17.92 -25.46 22.18
CA VAL A 49 -16.95 -26.53 21.94
C VAL A 49 -17.69 -27.85 21.74
N GLY A 50 -17.57 -28.39 20.53
CA GLY A 50 -18.00 -29.74 20.22
C GLY A 50 -18.52 -29.93 18.80
N ASP A 51 -18.83 -31.18 18.46
CA ASP A 51 -19.18 -31.58 17.10
C ASP A 51 -20.64 -31.26 16.76
N ARG A 52 -21.50 -31.11 17.79
CA ARG A 52 -22.93 -30.74 17.66
C ARG A 52 -23.18 -29.27 17.94
N ALA A 53 -22.13 -28.43 17.90
CA ALA A 53 -22.22 -27.01 18.19
C ALA A 53 -23.25 -26.26 17.30
N LYS A 54 -23.50 -26.71 16.06
CA LYS A 54 -24.49 -26.10 15.14
C LYS A 54 -25.92 -26.16 15.69
N ASP A 55 -26.27 -27.25 16.37
CA ASP A 55 -27.61 -27.42 16.93
C ASP A 55 -27.80 -26.50 18.14
N GLN A 56 -26.73 -26.26 18.89
CA GLN A 56 -26.75 -25.37 20.05
C GLN A 56 -26.95 -23.89 19.69
N VAL A 57 -26.50 -23.48 18.50
CA VAL A 57 -26.76 -22.13 17.97
C VAL A 57 -28.26 -21.85 17.89
N VAL A 58 -29.08 -22.85 17.54
CA VAL A 58 -30.53 -22.71 17.46
C VAL A 58 -31.13 -22.40 18.84
N VAL A 59 -30.63 -23.08 19.88
CA VAL A 59 -31.08 -22.88 21.26
C VAL A 59 -30.71 -21.47 21.74
N LEU A 60 -29.48 -21.02 21.51
CA LEU A 60 -29.03 -19.67 21.86
C LEU A 60 -29.87 -18.59 21.16
N HIS A 61 -30.13 -18.76 19.86
CA HIS A 61 -30.99 -17.83 19.11
C HIS A 61 -32.42 -17.79 19.66
N HIS A 62 -32.97 -18.94 20.07
CA HIS A 62 -34.29 -19.01 20.68
C HIS A 62 -34.35 -18.29 22.04
N ILE A 63 -33.33 -18.48 22.89
CA ILE A 63 -33.22 -17.77 24.18
C ILE A 63 -33.15 -16.26 23.95
N MET A 64 -32.33 -15.81 23.00
CA MET A 64 -32.19 -14.40 22.65
C MET A 64 -33.49 -13.79 22.10
N SER A 65 -34.17 -14.52 21.21
CA SER A 65 -35.48 -14.09 20.66
C SER A 65 -36.56 -13.98 21.73
N LYS A 66 -36.45 -14.73 22.83
CA LYS A 66 -37.38 -14.67 23.95
C LYS A 66 -37.04 -13.51 24.91
N ALA A 67 -35.76 -13.18 25.05
CA ALA A 67 -35.30 -12.09 25.89
C ALA A 67 -35.53 -10.70 25.25
N ALA A 68 -35.44 -10.61 23.92
CA ALA A 68 -35.69 -9.36 23.19
C ALA A 68 -37.20 -9.13 22.97
N VAL A 69 -37.69 -7.94 23.36
CA VAL A 69 -39.10 -7.50 23.12
C VAL A 69 -39.32 -7.02 21.68
N LYS A 70 -38.23 -6.83 20.92
CA LYS A 70 -38.21 -6.33 19.53
C LYS A 70 -38.47 -7.46 18.50
N ALA A 71 -38.54 -7.09 17.22
CA ALA A 71 -38.51 -8.01 16.08
C ALA A 71 -37.38 -9.06 16.18
N ARG A 72 -37.61 -10.25 15.60
CA ARG A 72 -36.65 -11.36 15.63
C ARG A 72 -35.29 -10.90 15.07
N PRO A 73 -34.18 -11.26 15.75
CA PRO A 73 -32.84 -10.81 15.38
C PRO A 73 -32.40 -11.43 14.05
N THR A 74 -31.78 -10.63 13.19
CA THR A 74 -31.17 -11.11 11.94
C THR A 74 -29.83 -11.80 12.23
N VAL A 75 -29.50 -12.82 11.44
CA VAL A 75 -28.31 -13.66 11.68
C VAL A 75 -27.30 -13.51 10.56
N LEU A 76 -26.03 -13.30 10.93
CA LEU A 76 -24.88 -13.35 10.04
C LEU A 76 -24.17 -14.69 10.22
N TRP A 77 -24.05 -15.49 9.16
CA TRP A 77 -23.34 -16.76 9.18
C TRP A 77 -22.08 -16.68 8.31
N CYS A 78 -20.91 -16.69 8.96
CA CYS A 78 -19.62 -16.61 8.31
C CYS A 78 -18.92 -17.97 8.28
N TYR A 79 -18.39 -18.34 7.12
CA TYR A 79 -17.76 -19.65 6.88
C TYR A 79 -16.69 -19.58 5.79
N LYS A 80 -15.82 -20.61 5.73
CA LYS A 80 -14.72 -20.69 4.77
C LYS A 80 -15.14 -21.37 3.45
N LYS A 81 -15.61 -22.61 3.51
CA LYS A 81 -15.97 -23.41 2.32
C LYS A 81 -17.25 -24.20 2.49
N ASP A 82 -17.35 -24.99 3.55
CA ASP A 82 -18.45 -25.96 3.71
C ASP A 82 -19.37 -25.63 4.89
N LEU A 83 -20.65 -25.41 4.58
CA LEU A 83 -21.69 -25.15 5.58
C LEU A 83 -22.27 -26.44 6.20
N GLY A 84 -22.08 -27.58 5.54
CA GLY A 84 -22.78 -28.84 5.84
C GLY A 84 -24.26 -28.89 5.37
N PHE A 85 -24.79 -27.77 4.86
CA PHE A 85 -26.11 -27.67 4.23
C PHE A 85 -26.10 -26.62 3.10
N SER A 86 -27.03 -26.72 2.14
CA SER A 86 -27.13 -25.75 1.03
C SER A 86 -27.73 -24.42 1.48
N SER A 87 -27.06 -23.30 1.18
CA SER A 87 -27.56 -21.94 1.40
C SER A 87 -28.79 -21.60 0.55
N ASN A 88 -28.91 -22.21 -0.64
CA ASN A 88 -30.06 -21.99 -1.51
C ASN A 88 -31.28 -22.79 -1.02
N ARG A 89 -32.32 -22.06 -0.56
CA ARG A 89 -33.59 -22.60 -0.07
C ARG A 89 -34.24 -23.60 -1.05
N LYS A 90 -34.20 -23.32 -2.37
CA LYS A 90 -34.81 -24.21 -3.39
C LYS A 90 -34.05 -25.52 -3.55
N LYS A 91 -32.70 -25.46 -3.58
CA LYS A 91 -31.86 -26.65 -3.70
C LYS A 91 -32.01 -27.54 -2.46
N ARG A 92 -32.07 -26.94 -1.28
CA ARG A 92 -32.26 -27.64 0.00
C ARG A 92 -33.62 -28.32 0.09
N MET A 93 -34.71 -27.64 -0.26
CA MET A 93 -36.05 -28.25 -0.33
C MET A 93 -36.07 -29.49 -1.23
N ARG A 94 -35.37 -29.45 -2.38
CA ARG A 94 -35.24 -30.63 -3.26
C ARG A 94 -34.43 -31.76 -2.61
N GLU A 95 -33.36 -31.44 -1.89
CA GLU A 95 -32.56 -32.42 -1.15
C GLU A 95 -33.37 -33.08 -0.03
N ILE A 96 -34.13 -32.30 0.74
CA ILE A 96 -35.05 -32.80 1.79
C ILE A 96 -36.14 -33.68 1.17
N GLN A 97 -36.81 -33.19 0.11
CA GLN A 97 -37.80 -34.00 -0.62
C GLN A 97 -37.20 -35.29 -1.17
N LYS A 98 -35.94 -35.26 -1.63
CA LYS A 98 -35.23 -36.47 -2.06
C LYS A 98 -34.99 -37.42 -0.89
N LYS A 99 -34.57 -36.91 0.28
CA LYS A 99 -34.37 -37.71 1.51
C LYS A 99 -35.68 -38.33 2.00
N ILE A 100 -36.79 -37.58 1.98
CA ILE A 100 -38.15 -38.07 2.28
C ILE A 100 -38.56 -39.16 1.29
N LYS A 101 -38.38 -38.93 -0.02
CA LYS A 101 -38.67 -39.93 -1.06
C LYS A 101 -37.84 -41.21 -0.92
N THR A 102 -36.59 -41.10 -0.44
CA THR A 102 -35.73 -42.27 -0.14
C THR A 102 -36.05 -42.95 1.19
N GLY A 103 -37.01 -42.45 1.97
CA GLY A 103 -37.41 -43.03 3.25
C GLY A 103 -36.39 -42.87 4.39
N LYS A 104 -35.39 -41.99 4.24
CA LYS A 104 -34.35 -41.75 5.26
C LYS A 104 -34.76 -40.76 6.36
N ILE A 105 -35.79 -39.96 6.11
CA ILE A 105 -36.34 -38.96 7.04
C ILE A 105 -37.84 -39.19 7.10
N SER A 106 -38.40 -39.25 8.32
CA SER A 106 -39.84 -39.35 8.53
C SER A 106 -40.51 -37.99 8.26
N VAL A 107 -41.75 -37.96 7.75
CA VAL A 107 -42.44 -36.71 7.34
C VAL A 107 -42.74 -35.76 8.53
N ARG A 108 -42.49 -36.18 9.77
CA ARG A 108 -42.84 -35.44 10.99
C ARG A 108 -41.64 -35.03 11.86
N GLU A 109 -40.44 -35.55 11.61
CA GLU A 109 -39.24 -35.16 12.34
C GLU A 109 -38.57 -33.99 11.62
N ASP A 110 -39.05 -32.77 11.91
CA ASP A 110 -38.35 -31.56 11.51
C ASP A 110 -37.19 -31.34 12.48
N ASP A 111 -35.97 -31.44 11.98
CA ASP A 111 -34.76 -31.11 12.74
C ASP A 111 -34.78 -29.61 13.09
N PRO A 112 -34.58 -29.22 14.38
CA PRO A 112 -34.56 -27.83 14.81
C PRO A 112 -33.65 -26.91 13.99
N LEU A 113 -32.53 -27.42 13.50
CA LEU A 113 -31.60 -26.67 12.65
C LEU A 113 -32.21 -26.34 11.27
N GLU A 114 -33.04 -27.23 10.72
CA GLU A 114 -33.72 -26.98 9.45
C GLU A 114 -34.84 -25.95 9.59
N LEU A 115 -35.60 -26.03 10.70
CA LEU A 115 -36.61 -25.04 11.03
C LEU A 115 -35.98 -23.66 11.28
N PHE A 116 -34.83 -23.61 11.94
CA PHE A 116 -34.07 -22.39 12.14
C PHE A 116 -33.69 -21.75 10.80
N VAL A 117 -33.01 -22.48 9.91
CA VAL A 117 -32.52 -21.92 8.64
C VAL A 117 -33.65 -21.51 7.68
N SER A 118 -34.79 -22.21 7.73
CA SER A 118 -35.94 -21.86 6.87
C SER A 118 -36.72 -20.66 7.38
N SER A 119 -36.84 -20.50 8.70
CA SER A 119 -37.68 -19.46 9.32
C SER A 119 -36.96 -18.14 9.60
N THR A 120 -35.63 -18.17 9.79
CA THR A 120 -34.85 -16.97 10.11
C THR A 120 -34.27 -16.32 8.85
N ASP A 121 -34.04 -15.01 8.95
CA ASP A 121 -33.31 -14.27 7.93
C ASP A 121 -31.80 -14.37 8.21
N ILE A 122 -31.14 -15.25 7.45
CA ILE A 122 -29.71 -15.53 7.58
C ILE A 122 -28.99 -15.00 6.35
N ARG A 123 -28.04 -14.09 6.57
CA ARG A 123 -27.08 -13.70 5.54
C ARG A 123 -25.85 -14.60 5.61
N TYR A 124 -25.62 -15.35 4.54
CA TYR A 124 -24.41 -16.16 4.37
C TYR A 124 -23.29 -15.32 3.78
N CYS A 125 -22.12 -15.37 4.40
CA CYS A 125 -20.94 -14.63 3.98
C CYS A 125 -19.70 -15.52 4.01
N TYR A 126 -18.91 -15.51 2.94
CA TYR A 126 -17.57 -16.10 2.98
C TYR A 126 -16.62 -15.19 3.76
N TYR A 127 -15.62 -15.77 4.45
CA TYR A 127 -14.61 -14.96 5.14
C TYR A 127 -13.89 -13.96 4.21
N SER A 128 -13.68 -14.31 2.93
CA SER A 128 -13.11 -13.41 1.91
C SER A 128 -14.01 -12.21 1.58
N GLU A 129 -15.32 -12.34 1.76
CA GLU A 129 -16.33 -11.35 1.37
C GLU A 129 -16.82 -10.48 2.54
N THR A 130 -16.18 -10.57 3.70
CA THR A 130 -16.54 -9.79 4.91
C THR A 130 -16.46 -8.27 4.74
N HIS A 131 -15.89 -7.77 3.64
CA HIS A 131 -15.95 -6.34 3.30
C HIS A 131 -17.36 -5.90 2.82
N LYS A 132 -18.19 -6.82 2.32
CA LYS A 132 -19.55 -6.51 1.81
C LYS A 132 -20.61 -6.39 2.90
N ILE A 133 -20.31 -6.83 4.11
CA ILE A 133 -21.24 -6.75 5.26
C ILE A 133 -21.11 -5.42 6.01
N LEU A 134 -20.10 -4.61 5.67
CA LEU A 134 -19.86 -3.29 6.23
C LEU A 134 -21.07 -2.38 5.96
N GLY A 135 -21.39 -1.55 6.96
CA GLY A 135 -22.60 -0.71 6.94
C GLY A 135 -23.87 -1.41 7.44
N ASN A 136 -23.95 -2.75 7.42
CA ASN A 136 -25.10 -3.47 7.95
C ASN A 136 -24.93 -3.81 9.44
N THR A 137 -26.04 -4.07 10.11
CA THR A 137 -26.10 -4.48 11.53
C THR A 137 -26.90 -5.77 11.68
N TYR A 138 -26.44 -6.68 12.55
CA TYR A 138 -27.08 -7.97 12.82
C TYR A 138 -27.30 -8.18 14.31
N GLY A 139 -28.30 -8.99 14.68
CA GLY A 139 -28.55 -9.38 16.06
C GLY A 139 -27.72 -10.58 16.52
N MET A 140 -27.35 -11.49 15.60
CA MET A 140 -26.50 -12.65 15.91
C MET A 140 -25.40 -12.81 14.86
N CYS A 141 -24.17 -13.10 15.28
CA CYS A 141 -23.06 -13.43 14.39
C CYS A 141 -22.49 -14.80 14.72
N ILE A 142 -22.39 -15.68 13.72
CA ILE A 142 -21.89 -17.05 13.85
C ILE A 142 -20.60 -17.18 13.05
N LEU A 143 -19.53 -17.58 13.73
CA LEU A 143 -18.21 -17.83 13.17
C LEU A 143 -17.94 -19.33 13.23
N GLN A 144 -17.99 -19.99 12.07
CA GLN A 144 -17.94 -21.45 12.01
C GLN A 144 -16.53 -22.04 12.10
N ASP A 145 -15.54 -21.47 11.40
CA ASP A 145 -14.22 -22.08 11.25
C ASP A 145 -13.15 -21.24 11.97
N PHE A 146 -12.72 -21.67 13.15
CA PHE A 146 -11.68 -20.98 13.94
C PHE A 146 -10.33 -20.91 13.22
N GLU A 147 -9.94 -21.95 12.48
CA GLU A 147 -8.69 -22.05 11.71
C GLU A 147 -8.48 -20.89 10.71
N ALA A 148 -9.58 -20.29 10.24
CA ALA A 148 -9.60 -19.24 9.24
C ALA A 148 -9.76 -17.83 9.84
N LEU A 149 -9.98 -17.70 11.15
CA LEU A 149 -10.27 -16.42 11.79
C LEU A 149 -9.03 -15.57 11.91
N THR A 150 -8.91 -14.53 11.09
CA THR A 150 -7.85 -13.52 11.27
C THR A 150 -8.33 -12.38 12.17
N PRO A 151 -7.42 -11.65 12.84
CA PRO A 151 -7.76 -10.47 13.66
C PRO A 151 -8.69 -9.47 12.96
N ASN A 152 -8.42 -9.18 11.68
CA ASN A 152 -9.25 -8.27 10.88
C ASN A 152 -10.67 -8.81 10.64
N LEU A 153 -10.82 -10.14 10.45
CA LEU A 153 -12.14 -10.76 10.29
C LEU A 153 -12.94 -10.67 11.59
N LEU A 154 -12.31 -10.97 12.73
CA LEU A 154 -12.92 -10.83 14.06
C LEU A 154 -13.43 -9.40 14.28
N ALA A 155 -12.60 -8.40 14.02
CA ALA A 155 -12.99 -7.00 14.17
C ALA A 155 -14.19 -6.64 13.29
N ARG A 156 -14.15 -7.00 12.00
CA ARG A 156 -15.25 -6.76 11.04
C ARG A 156 -16.57 -7.37 11.49
N THR A 157 -16.54 -8.62 11.94
CA THR A 157 -17.77 -9.34 12.28
C THR A 157 -18.33 -8.91 13.62
N ILE A 158 -17.49 -8.74 14.64
CA ILE A 158 -17.91 -8.36 16.00
C ILE A 158 -18.53 -6.96 16.00
N GLU A 159 -17.96 -6.01 15.27
CA GLU A 159 -18.50 -4.65 15.15
C GLU A 159 -19.87 -4.58 14.50
N THR A 160 -20.25 -5.56 13.65
CA THR A 160 -21.56 -5.56 12.98
C THR A 160 -22.72 -5.97 13.89
N VAL A 161 -22.42 -6.46 15.11
CA VAL A 161 -23.44 -6.91 16.05
C VAL A 161 -23.99 -5.74 16.86
N GLU A 162 -25.31 -5.65 16.97
CA GLU A 162 -25.99 -4.63 17.80
C GLU A 162 -25.97 -5.00 19.30
N GLY A 163 -26.21 -4.01 20.16
CA GLY A 163 -26.34 -4.20 21.61
C GLY A 163 -27.51 -5.12 21.95
N GLY A 164 -27.30 -6.03 22.90
CA GLY A 164 -28.22 -7.14 23.18
C GLY A 164 -28.07 -8.34 22.24
N GLY A 165 -27.20 -8.25 21.24
CA GLY A 165 -26.87 -9.35 20.33
C GLY A 165 -25.88 -10.37 20.88
N ALA A 166 -25.71 -11.47 20.16
CA ALA A 166 -24.83 -12.58 20.52
C ALA A 166 -23.82 -12.90 19.41
N ILE A 167 -22.55 -13.04 19.80
CA ILE A 167 -21.45 -13.50 18.94
C ILE A 167 -21.14 -14.94 19.34
N VAL A 168 -21.13 -15.86 18.38
CA VAL A 168 -20.89 -17.28 18.62
C VAL A 168 -19.72 -17.77 17.77
N ILE A 169 -18.68 -18.31 18.41
CA ILE A 169 -17.59 -19.03 17.76
C ILE A 169 -17.82 -20.54 17.96
N LEU A 170 -17.73 -21.29 16.86
CA LEU A 170 -17.83 -22.75 16.89
C LEU A 170 -16.42 -23.36 16.87
N LEU A 171 -16.14 -24.22 17.83
CA LEU A 171 -14.93 -25.04 17.89
C LEU A 171 -15.35 -26.51 17.73
N LYS A 172 -14.58 -27.28 16.95
CA LYS A 172 -14.80 -28.74 16.83
C LYS A 172 -14.54 -29.43 18.16
N GLY A 173 -15.01 -30.67 18.33
CA GLY A 173 -14.74 -31.47 19.52
C GLY A 173 -13.25 -31.65 19.76
N MET A 174 -12.81 -31.36 20.98
CA MET A 174 -11.43 -31.47 21.45
C MET A 174 -11.43 -31.97 22.89
N ASP A 175 -10.41 -32.72 23.29
CA ASP A 175 -10.33 -33.30 24.65
C ASP A 175 -9.82 -32.27 25.69
N SER A 176 -9.10 -31.24 25.25
CA SER A 176 -8.55 -30.17 26.08
C SER A 176 -8.53 -28.85 25.31
N LEU A 177 -8.83 -27.74 26.00
CA LEU A 177 -8.73 -26.39 25.41
C LEU A 177 -7.27 -26.00 25.10
N GLN A 178 -6.28 -26.62 25.75
CA GLN A 178 -4.87 -26.37 25.49
C GLN A 178 -4.43 -26.85 24.10
N GLN A 179 -5.14 -27.81 23.50
CA GLN A 179 -4.86 -28.26 22.13
C GLN A 179 -5.00 -27.10 21.12
N LEU A 180 -5.85 -26.10 21.41
CA LEU A 180 -6.01 -24.91 20.59
C LEU A 180 -4.73 -24.05 20.54
N TYR A 181 -3.86 -24.13 21.55
CA TYR A 181 -2.55 -23.46 21.54
C TYR A 181 -1.63 -24.01 20.48
N THR A 182 -1.82 -25.23 20.01
CA THR A 182 -0.97 -25.86 19.00
C THR A 182 -1.61 -25.91 17.63
N MET A 183 -2.86 -25.44 17.52
CA MET A 183 -3.62 -25.51 16.28
C MET A 183 -3.02 -24.61 15.21
N THR A 184 -2.68 -25.19 14.06
CA THR A 184 -2.21 -24.44 12.90
C THR A 184 -3.38 -23.79 12.18
N MET A 185 -3.33 -22.47 12.01
CA MET A 185 -4.26 -21.68 11.22
C MET A 185 -3.90 -21.69 9.74
N ASP A 186 -4.87 -21.35 8.90
CA ASP A 186 -4.64 -21.22 7.45
C ASP A 186 -3.55 -20.20 7.11
N VAL A 187 -3.46 -19.12 7.88
CA VAL A 187 -2.47 -18.05 7.67
C VAL A 187 -1.05 -18.58 7.87
N HIS A 188 -0.84 -19.60 8.70
CA HIS A 188 0.47 -20.19 8.93
C HIS A 188 1.04 -20.83 7.66
N SER A 189 0.20 -21.29 6.73
CA SER A 189 0.67 -21.72 5.41
C SER A 189 1.41 -20.61 4.64
N ARG A 190 1.07 -19.34 4.91
CA ARG A 190 1.72 -18.18 4.30
C ARG A 190 3.04 -17.79 4.97
N TYR A 191 3.23 -18.18 6.23
CA TYR A 191 4.41 -17.85 7.02
C TYR A 191 5.49 -18.92 6.96
N ARG A 192 5.16 -20.12 6.48
CA ARG A 192 6.13 -21.17 6.19
C ARG A 192 6.99 -20.75 4.99
N THR A 193 8.24 -20.43 5.26
CA THR A 193 9.27 -20.24 4.22
C THR A 193 10.00 -21.56 3.99
N ALA A 194 10.83 -21.62 2.95
CA ALA A 194 11.65 -22.80 2.70
C ALA A 194 12.69 -23.03 3.83
N ALA A 195 13.15 -21.93 4.46
CA ALA A 195 14.09 -21.95 5.58
C ALA A 195 13.42 -22.35 6.90
N ASN A 196 12.21 -21.83 7.18
CA ASN A 196 11.51 -22.03 8.45
C ASN A 196 10.12 -22.66 8.24
N LEU A 197 10.02 -23.96 8.49
CA LEU A 197 8.77 -24.74 8.40
C LEU A 197 7.94 -24.70 9.68
N ASP A 198 8.60 -24.54 10.83
CA ASP A 198 7.98 -24.59 12.15
C ASP A 198 7.41 -23.23 12.55
N VAL A 199 6.09 -23.10 12.48
CA VAL A 199 5.35 -21.91 12.89
C VAL A 199 4.77 -22.15 14.29
N VAL A 200 5.11 -21.26 15.24
CA VAL A 200 4.56 -21.31 16.61
C VAL A 200 3.37 -20.35 16.71
N PRO A 201 2.14 -20.85 16.93
CA PRO A 201 0.91 -20.04 16.93
C PRO A 201 0.70 -19.27 18.26
N ARG A 202 1.48 -18.21 18.47
CA ARG A 202 1.43 -17.38 19.70
C ARG A 202 0.14 -16.57 19.81
N PHE A 203 -0.45 -16.16 18.68
CA PHE A 203 -1.70 -15.41 18.70
C PHE A 203 -2.86 -16.21 19.31
N ASN A 204 -2.91 -17.52 19.05
CA ASN A 204 -3.96 -18.39 19.59
C ASN A 204 -3.87 -18.52 21.11
N GLU A 205 -2.66 -18.65 21.65
CA GLU A 205 -2.41 -18.65 23.09
C GLU A 205 -2.90 -17.35 23.73
N ARG A 206 -2.52 -16.20 23.16
CA ARG A 206 -3.00 -14.88 23.61
C ARG A 206 -4.52 -14.73 23.51
N PHE A 207 -5.11 -15.20 22.40
CA PHE A 207 -6.56 -15.12 22.18
C PHE A 207 -7.33 -15.84 23.30
N ILE A 208 -6.95 -17.07 23.62
CA ILE A 208 -7.64 -17.86 24.64
C ILE A 208 -7.42 -17.27 26.04
N LEU A 209 -6.20 -16.84 26.36
CA LEU A 209 -5.92 -16.17 27.64
C LEU A 209 -6.73 -14.88 27.79
N SER A 210 -6.97 -14.15 26.68
CA SER A 210 -7.80 -12.96 26.68
C SER A 210 -9.30 -13.23 26.89
N LEU A 211 -9.79 -14.43 26.53
CA LEU A 211 -11.18 -14.79 26.80
C LEU A 211 -11.42 -14.90 28.31
N THR A 212 -10.42 -15.31 29.08
CA THR A 212 -10.49 -15.39 30.55
C THR A 212 -10.68 -14.01 31.20
N SER A 213 -10.17 -12.94 30.60
CA SER A 213 -10.36 -11.58 31.13
C SER A 213 -11.71 -10.95 30.74
N CYS A 214 -12.41 -11.51 29.75
CA CYS A 214 -13.71 -10.97 29.31
C CYS A 214 -14.85 -11.46 30.21
N ALA A 215 -15.54 -10.55 30.90
CA ALA A 215 -16.65 -10.90 31.80
C ALA A 215 -17.93 -11.36 31.06
N ASN A 216 -18.17 -10.88 29.84
CA ASN A 216 -19.34 -11.22 29.01
C ASN A 216 -19.09 -12.41 28.08
N CYS A 217 -18.00 -13.15 28.28
CA CYS A 217 -17.65 -14.34 27.51
C CYS A 217 -18.01 -15.61 28.28
N LEU A 218 -18.79 -16.51 27.66
CA LEU A 218 -19.06 -17.85 28.17
C LEU A 218 -18.54 -18.91 27.21
N VAL A 219 -17.79 -19.86 27.73
CA VAL A 219 -17.38 -21.06 27.00
C VAL A 219 -18.28 -22.21 27.42
N ILE A 220 -18.85 -22.88 26.43
CA ILE A 220 -19.96 -23.82 26.58
C ILE A 220 -19.63 -25.10 25.81
N ASP A 221 -20.02 -26.27 26.33
CA ASP A 221 -19.92 -27.54 25.60
C ASP A 221 -21.13 -27.85 24.69
N ASP A 222 -21.06 -28.97 23.98
CA ASP A 222 -22.14 -29.52 23.14
C ASP A 222 -23.48 -29.78 23.85
N GLU A 223 -23.52 -29.84 25.18
CA GLU A 223 -24.72 -30.06 25.99
C GLU A 223 -25.18 -28.79 26.73
N LEU A 224 -24.62 -27.63 26.40
CA LEU A 224 -24.87 -26.35 27.08
C LEU A 224 -24.40 -26.29 28.55
N ASN A 225 -23.36 -27.04 28.90
CA ASN A 225 -22.68 -26.89 30.18
C ASN A 225 -21.65 -25.76 30.08
N VAL A 226 -21.61 -24.86 31.07
CA VAL A 226 -20.64 -23.76 31.10
C VAL A 226 -19.34 -24.24 31.72
N LEU A 227 -18.23 -24.08 31.00
CA LEU A 227 -16.88 -24.41 31.46
C LEU A 227 -16.35 -23.30 32.40
N PRO A 228 -15.76 -23.63 33.56
CA PRO A 228 -15.31 -22.65 34.55
C PRO A 228 -13.93 -22.07 34.20
N ILE A 229 -13.85 -21.29 33.11
CA ILE A 229 -12.57 -20.71 32.65
C ILE A 229 -12.23 -19.41 33.38
N SER A 230 -13.22 -18.58 33.72
CA SER A 230 -13.01 -17.30 34.40
C SER A 230 -13.78 -17.22 35.71
N SER A 231 -13.17 -16.56 36.71
CA SER A 231 -13.79 -16.31 38.02
C SER A 231 -15.01 -15.38 37.93
N ALA A 232 -15.04 -14.49 36.94
CA ALA A 232 -16.18 -13.60 36.66
C ALA A 232 -17.43 -14.38 36.22
N THR A 233 -17.24 -15.50 35.50
CA THR A 233 -18.32 -16.37 35.01
C THR A 233 -19.01 -17.16 36.12
N ALA A 234 -18.35 -17.32 37.27
CA ALA A 234 -18.91 -18.06 38.40
C ALA A 234 -20.07 -17.30 39.08
N ASN A 235 -20.08 -15.96 39.04
CA ASN A 235 -20.98 -15.11 39.85
C ASN A 235 -21.86 -14.17 39.02
N ILE A 236 -22.51 -14.65 37.95
CA ILE A 236 -23.44 -13.83 37.16
C ILE A 236 -24.80 -13.78 37.86
N THR A 237 -25.18 -12.62 38.39
CA THR A 237 -26.50 -12.38 39.00
C THR A 237 -27.45 -11.67 38.03
N PRO A 238 -28.76 -11.96 38.09
CA PRO A 238 -29.75 -11.28 37.26
C PRO A 238 -29.93 -9.82 37.71
N LEU A 239 -29.86 -8.90 36.77
CA LEU A 239 -30.18 -7.49 37.02
C LEU A 239 -31.70 -7.33 37.21
N PRO A 240 -32.14 -6.49 38.15
CA PRO A 240 -33.55 -6.17 38.32
C PRO A 240 -34.14 -5.63 37.00
N PRO A 241 -35.41 -5.91 36.69
CA PRO A 241 -36.08 -5.33 35.52
C PRO A 241 -36.16 -3.80 35.71
N LYS A 242 -35.78 -3.04 34.67
CA LYS A 242 -35.93 -1.58 34.70
C LYS A 242 -37.42 -1.22 34.80
N SER A 243 -37.84 -0.61 35.90
CA SER A 243 -39.15 0.00 36.02
C SER A 243 -39.21 1.30 35.22
N SER A 244 -40.41 1.74 34.81
CA SER A 244 -40.64 3.04 34.16
C SER A 244 -40.23 4.25 34.99
N GLU A 245 -39.83 4.05 36.25
CA GLU A 245 -39.38 5.06 37.22
C GLU A 245 -37.85 5.06 37.45
N ASP A 246 -37.09 4.19 36.80
CA ASP A 246 -35.63 4.26 36.87
C ASP A 246 -35.14 5.51 36.12
N PRO A 247 -34.15 6.26 36.66
CA PRO A 247 -33.70 7.48 36.03
C PRO A 247 -33.16 7.16 34.63
N LEU A 248 -33.76 7.79 33.61
CA LEU A 248 -33.16 7.91 32.28
C LEU A 248 -31.70 8.35 32.44
N SER A 249 -30.82 7.78 31.62
CA SER A 249 -29.40 8.15 31.62
C SER A 249 -29.27 9.67 31.50
N GLU A 250 -28.31 10.28 32.19
CA GLU A 250 -28.08 11.74 32.15
C GLU A 250 -28.02 12.27 30.70
N LYS A 251 -27.36 11.52 29.81
CA LYS A 251 -27.26 11.84 28.38
C LYS A 251 -28.58 11.72 27.60
N ASP A 252 -29.46 10.78 27.98
CA ASP A 252 -30.76 10.64 27.33
C ASP A 252 -31.67 11.85 27.68
N LYS A 253 -31.52 12.40 28.89
CA LYS A 253 -32.20 13.64 29.30
C LYS A 253 -31.65 14.85 28.55
N GLU A 254 -30.31 14.99 28.48
CA GLU A 254 -29.67 16.06 27.70
C GLU A 254 -30.12 16.06 26.23
N LEU A 255 -30.24 14.87 25.62
CA LEU A 255 -30.74 14.76 24.25
C LEU A 255 -32.19 15.23 24.10
N MET A 256 -33.03 14.90 25.08
CA MET A 256 -34.44 15.29 25.07
C MET A 256 -34.58 16.81 25.23
N ASP A 257 -33.82 17.41 26.16
CA ASP A 257 -33.77 18.85 26.37
C ASP A 257 -33.28 19.58 25.11
N LEU A 258 -32.25 19.06 24.44
CA LEU A 258 -31.74 19.62 23.19
C LEU A 258 -32.77 19.56 22.06
N LYS A 259 -33.51 18.44 21.95
CA LYS A 259 -34.58 18.28 20.95
C LYS A 259 -35.72 19.27 21.18
N GLU A 260 -36.15 19.44 22.43
CA GLU A 260 -37.20 20.39 22.81
C GLU A 260 -36.75 21.83 22.51
N SER A 261 -35.51 22.19 22.82
CA SER A 261 -34.99 23.55 22.56
C SER A 261 -34.97 23.96 21.10
N MET A 262 -34.88 22.99 20.17
CA MET A 262 -34.66 23.23 18.73
C MET A 262 -35.89 22.93 17.87
N GLU A 263 -37.02 22.52 18.46
CA GLU A 263 -38.22 22.10 17.72
C GLU A 263 -38.73 23.19 16.75
N ASP A 264 -38.65 24.46 17.17
CA ASP A 264 -39.13 25.61 16.40
C ASP A 264 -38.19 26.04 15.25
N THR A 265 -36.93 25.60 15.23
CA THR A 265 -35.93 26.07 14.25
C THR A 265 -35.87 25.14 13.04
N GLN A 266 -36.67 25.38 12.00
CA GLN A 266 -36.58 24.62 10.75
C GLN A 266 -35.40 25.10 9.87
N PRO A 267 -34.64 24.21 9.20
CA PRO A 267 -34.75 22.75 9.12
C PRO A 267 -34.04 21.96 10.24
N ALA A 268 -33.40 22.65 11.20
CA ALA A 268 -32.56 22.02 12.22
C ALA A 268 -33.33 21.09 13.18
N GLY A 269 -34.48 21.53 13.72
CA GLY A 269 -35.27 20.76 14.69
C GLY A 269 -35.71 19.39 14.19
N VAL A 270 -36.19 19.33 12.94
CA VAL A 270 -36.63 18.08 12.28
C VAL A 270 -35.48 17.08 12.14
N ILE A 271 -34.30 17.56 11.78
CA ILE A 271 -33.13 16.71 11.55
C ILE A 271 -32.50 16.30 12.89
N VAL A 272 -32.44 17.18 13.89
CA VAL A 272 -31.98 16.86 15.25
C VAL A 272 -32.90 15.83 15.91
N ASN A 273 -34.20 15.86 15.63
CA ASN A 273 -35.14 14.83 16.09
C ASN A 273 -34.77 13.42 15.59
N CYS A 274 -34.15 13.32 14.40
CA CYS A 274 -33.67 12.05 13.83
C CYS A 274 -32.39 11.52 14.50
N CYS A 275 -31.65 12.36 15.24
CA CYS A 275 -30.43 11.96 15.94
C CYS A 275 -30.74 11.06 17.15
N ARG A 276 -29.85 10.08 17.37
CA ARG A 276 -29.98 9.11 18.47
C ARG A 276 -29.16 9.45 19.71
N THR A 277 -28.05 10.15 19.53
CA THR A 277 -27.11 10.49 20.60
C THR A 277 -26.87 11.99 20.64
N VAL A 278 -26.48 12.51 21.81
CA VAL A 278 -26.15 13.93 22.01
C VAL A 278 -24.96 14.33 21.12
N ASP A 279 -23.89 13.52 21.15
CA ASP A 279 -22.71 13.66 20.29
C ASP A 279 -23.08 13.84 18.81
N GLN A 280 -24.07 13.07 18.32
CA GLN A 280 -24.51 13.16 16.93
C GLN A 280 -25.28 14.45 16.66
N ALA A 281 -26.14 14.88 17.58
CA ALA A 281 -26.90 16.12 17.47
C ALA A 281 -25.96 17.34 17.43
N ASP A 282 -25.00 17.43 18.35
CA ASP A 282 -24.01 18.50 18.39
C ASP A 282 -23.17 18.58 17.11
N CYS A 283 -22.75 17.42 16.59
CA CYS A 283 -22.02 17.38 15.32
C CYS A 283 -22.87 17.89 14.15
N VAL A 284 -24.13 17.48 14.05
CA VAL A 284 -25.04 17.91 12.98
C VAL A 284 -25.35 19.39 13.08
N LEU A 285 -25.55 19.93 14.29
CA LEU A 285 -25.73 21.36 14.51
C LEU A 285 -24.53 22.16 14.02
N ARG A 286 -23.31 21.71 14.36
CA ARG A 286 -22.09 22.37 13.90
C ARG A 286 -21.89 22.32 12.38
N PHE A 287 -22.34 21.23 11.73
CA PHE A 287 -22.40 21.18 10.27
C PHE A 287 -23.39 22.22 9.72
N MET A 288 -24.57 22.35 10.33
CA MET A 288 -25.58 23.33 9.92
C MET A 288 -25.13 24.78 10.10
N GLU A 289 -24.45 25.11 11.20
CA GLU A 289 -23.87 26.43 11.44
C GLU A 289 -22.91 26.83 10.31
N SER A 290 -22.02 25.91 9.92
CA SER A 290 -21.08 26.11 8.82
C SER A 290 -21.75 26.27 7.46
N ILE A 291 -22.85 25.55 7.22
CA ILE A 291 -23.66 25.67 6.00
C ILE A 291 -24.34 27.06 5.99
N SER A 292 -24.85 27.50 7.13
CA SER A 292 -25.50 28.81 7.28
C SER A 292 -24.53 29.98 7.12
N GLU A 293 -23.27 29.84 7.53
CA GLU A 293 -22.25 30.90 7.41
C GLU A 293 -21.91 31.24 5.94
N LYS A 294 -22.18 30.32 5.00
CA LYS A 294 -21.88 30.43 3.55
C LYS A 294 -20.41 30.77 3.25
N THR A 295 -19.48 30.49 4.17
CA THR A 295 -18.05 30.67 3.95
C THR A 295 -17.51 29.53 3.07
N LEU A 296 -17.22 29.83 1.80
CA LEU A 296 -16.73 28.83 0.82
C LEU A 296 -15.31 28.29 1.12
N ARG A 297 -14.69 28.66 2.25
CA ARG A 297 -13.32 28.26 2.62
C ARG A 297 -13.22 27.67 4.03
N SER A 298 -14.29 27.11 4.56
CA SER A 298 -14.24 26.31 5.80
C SER A 298 -14.02 24.82 5.49
N THR A 299 -13.41 24.13 6.44
CA THR A 299 -13.20 22.68 6.43
C THR A 299 -13.70 22.14 7.75
N ILE A 300 -14.60 21.16 7.69
CA ILE A 300 -14.97 20.41 8.88
C ILE A 300 -14.35 19.03 8.80
N ALA A 301 -13.54 18.70 9.80
CA ALA A 301 -12.95 17.38 9.95
C ALA A 301 -13.68 16.63 11.09
N LEU A 302 -14.57 15.72 10.70
CA LEU A 302 -15.24 14.79 11.61
C LEU A 302 -14.37 13.55 11.81
N THR A 303 -14.02 13.29 13.05
CA THR A 303 -13.21 12.15 13.44
C THR A 303 -13.98 11.23 14.36
N ALA A 304 -13.97 9.92 14.10
CA ALA A 304 -14.61 8.98 15.02
C ALA A 304 -14.05 7.58 14.87
N ALA A 305 -14.26 6.75 15.88
CA ALA A 305 -14.12 5.31 15.75
C ALA A 305 -15.14 4.73 14.75
N ARG A 306 -14.94 3.48 14.36
CA ARG A 306 -15.92 2.76 13.54
C ARG A 306 -17.20 2.47 14.34
N GLY A 307 -18.36 2.43 13.67
CA GLY A 307 -19.64 2.14 14.33
C GLY A 307 -20.27 3.29 15.15
N ARG A 308 -19.67 4.49 15.15
CA ARG A 308 -20.16 5.69 15.88
C ARG A 308 -21.15 6.57 15.09
N GLY A 309 -21.51 6.18 13.86
CA GLY A 309 -22.53 6.90 13.08
C GLY A 309 -22.01 8.05 12.19
N LYS A 310 -20.72 8.06 11.80
CA LYS A 310 -20.15 9.10 10.90
C LYS A 310 -20.97 9.32 9.62
N SER A 311 -21.19 8.27 8.83
CA SER A 311 -21.96 8.37 7.59
C SER A 311 -23.43 8.73 7.85
N ALA A 312 -23.97 8.42 9.04
CA ALA A 312 -25.31 8.86 9.40
C ALA A 312 -25.37 10.37 9.66
N ALA A 313 -24.43 10.91 10.44
CA ALA A 313 -24.29 12.35 10.69
C ALA A 313 -24.04 13.14 9.40
N LEU A 314 -23.16 12.65 8.53
CA LEU A 314 -22.92 13.26 7.21
C LEU A 314 -24.16 13.22 6.31
N GLY A 315 -24.93 12.12 6.32
CA GLY A 315 -26.13 11.99 5.51
C GLY A 315 -27.21 12.99 5.93
N LEU A 316 -27.40 13.15 7.24
CA LEU A 316 -28.31 14.16 7.82
C LEU A 316 -27.82 15.59 7.52
N ALA A 317 -26.51 15.85 7.56
CA ALA A 317 -25.94 17.14 7.19
C ALA A 317 -26.07 17.47 5.69
N ILE A 318 -26.03 16.48 4.80
CA ILE A 318 -26.30 16.68 3.37
C ILE A 318 -27.79 17.00 3.16
N ALA A 319 -28.69 16.31 3.86
CA ALA A 319 -30.12 16.61 3.79
C ALA A 319 -30.43 18.04 4.27
N SER A 320 -29.74 18.53 5.32
CA SER A 320 -29.87 19.93 5.75
C SER A 320 -29.29 20.90 4.72
N ALA A 321 -28.15 20.60 4.08
CA ALA A 321 -27.57 21.42 3.02
C ALA A 321 -28.52 21.60 1.82
N VAL A 322 -29.26 20.54 1.46
CA VAL A 322 -30.33 20.62 0.45
C VAL A 322 -31.43 21.60 0.91
N GLY A 323 -31.86 21.51 2.17
CA GLY A 323 -32.82 22.47 2.76
C GLY A 323 -32.33 23.92 2.78
N PHE A 324 -31.02 24.16 2.93
CA PHE A 324 -30.40 25.49 2.80
C PHE A 324 -30.12 25.92 1.34
N SER A 325 -30.68 25.21 0.36
CA SER A 325 -30.62 25.54 -1.07
C SER A 325 -29.23 25.47 -1.73
N TYR A 326 -28.38 24.53 -1.33
CA TYR A 326 -27.15 24.22 -2.07
C TYR A 326 -27.46 23.46 -3.37
N SER A 327 -26.90 23.88 -4.50
CA SER A 327 -27.22 23.34 -5.83
C SER A 327 -26.41 22.10 -6.20
N ASN A 328 -25.08 22.16 -6.04
CA ASN A 328 -24.17 21.10 -6.48
C ASN A 328 -23.38 20.53 -5.29
N ILE A 329 -23.84 19.35 -4.82
CA ILE A 329 -23.21 18.62 -3.71
C ILE A 329 -22.51 17.39 -4.28
N PHE A 330 -21.21 17.28 -4.04
CA PHE A 330 -20.43 16.11 -4.46
C PHE A 330 -20.05 15.26 -3.26
N VAL A 331 -20.22 13.95 -3.41
CA VAL A 331 -19.82 12.96 -2.42
C VAL A 331 -18.68 12.13 -3.00
N THR A 332 -17.62 11.97 -2.22
CA THR A 332 -16.44 11.19 -2.59
C THR A 332 -16.16 10.12 -1.54
N SER A 333 -15.83 8.92 -2.02
CA SER A 333 -15.40 7.77 -1.22
C SER A 333 -14.50 6.87 -2.08
N PRO A 334 -13.67 6.00 -1.48
CA PRO A 334 -12.82 5.08 -2.26
C PRO A 334 -13.61 4.09 -3.12
N SER A 335 -14.82 3.74 -2.71
CA SER A 335 -15.72 2.85 -3.45
C SER A 335 -17.18 3.23 -3.20
N PRO A 336 -18.05 3.21 -4.23
CA PRO A 336 -19.43 3.65 -4.10
C PRO A 336 -20.29 2.76 -3.18
N GLU A 337 -19.89 1.51 -2.94
CA GLU A 337 -20.59 0.61 -2.01
C GLU A 337 -20.62 1.14 -0.57
N ASN A 338 -19.56 1.86 -0.16
CA ASN A 338 -19.45 2.40 1.19
C ASN A 338 -20.48 3.51 1.46
N LEU A 339 -21.04 4.11 0.40
CA LEU A 339 -21.99 5.22 0.50
C LEU A 339 -23.44 4.76 0.69
N LYS A 340 -23.72 3.45 0.69
CA LYS A 340 -25.09 2.95 0.85
C LYS A 340 -25.74 3.47 2.13
N THR A 341 -25.00 3.47 3.24
CA THR A 341 -25.48 3.98 4.52
C THR A 341 -25.65 5.50 4.48
N LEU A 342 -24.72 6.24 3.88
CA LEU A 342 -24.84 7.69 3.71
C LEU A 342 -26.14 8.06 2.99
N PHE A 343 -26.42 7.43 1.85
CA PHE A 343 -27.64 7.66 1.09
C PHE A 343 -28.90 7.24 1.84
N GLU A 344 -28.88 6.14 2.60
CA GLU A 344 -30.01 5.76 3.47
C GLU A 344 -30.36 6.87 4.47
N PHE A 345 -29.37 7.53 5.05
CA PHE A 345 -29.61 8.63 5.99
C PHE A 345 -29.96 9.96 5.31
N ILE A 346 -29.53 10.19 4.07
CA ILE A 346 -30.04 11.29 3.24
C ILE A 346 -31.54 11.11 3.02
N PHE A 347 -31.99 9.92 2.64
CA PHE A 347 -33.41 9.64 2.43
C PHE A 347 -34.23 9.72 3.72
N LYS A 348 -33.71 9.24 4.86
CA LYS A 348 -34.37 9.48 6.16
C LYS A 348 -34.50 10.97 6.50
N GLY A 349 -33.50 11.78 6.15
CA GLY A 349 -33.57 13.23 6.30
C GLY A 349 -34.61 13.86 5.36
N PHE A 350 -34.72 13.36 4.12
CA PHE A 350 -35.74 13.77 3.16
C PHE A 350 -37.15 13.40 3.63
N ASP A 351 -37.36 12.19 4.13
CA ASP A 351 -38.63 11.76 4.71
C ASP A 351 -39.04 12.67 5.88
N ALA A 352 -38.08 13.02 6.74
CA ALA A 352 -38.32 13.92 7.86
C ALA A 352 -38.68 15.36 7.41
N LEU A 353 -38.02 15.86 6.35
CA LEU A 353 -38.33 17.14 5.71
C LEU A 353 -39.57 17.10 4.77
N GLY A 354 -40.21 15.93 4.65
CA GLY A 354 -41.41 15.73 3.84
C GLY A 354 -41.20 15.71 2.33
N TYR A 355 -40.00 15.35 1.85
CA TYR A 355 -39.72 15.13 0.43
C TYR A 355 -40.19 13.74 -0.01
N GLN A 356 -40.80 13.64 -1.19
CA GLN A 356 -41.31 12.38 -1.74
C GLN A 356 -40.51 11.89 -2.95
N GLU A 357 -40.30 10.58 -3.03
CA GLU A 357 -39.62 9.93 -4.16
C GLU A 357 -40.47 10.02 -5.44
N HIS A 358 -39.84 10.28 -6.59
CA HIS A 358 -40.42 10.47 -7.94
C HIS A 358 -41.26 11.74 -8.15
N THR A 359 -41.65 12.44 -7.08
CA THR A 359 -42.25 13.77 -7.16
C THR A 359 -41.21 14.86 -6.95
N ASP A 360 -40.51 14.80 -5.81
CA ASP A 360 -39.54 15.83 -5.44
C ASP A 360 -38.10 15.45 -5.83
N TYR A 361 -37.79 14.14 -5.90
CA TYR A 361 -36.46 13.66 -6.26
C TYR A 361 -36.45 12.32 -7.00
N ASP A 362 -35.43 12.12 -7.84
CA ASP A 362 -35.18 10.89 -8.60
C ASP A 362 -33.81 10.29 -8.31
N ILE A 363 -33.76 8.96 -8.20
CA ILE A 363 -32.54 8.19 -7.91
C ILE A 363 -32.00 7.55 -9.20
N VAL A 364 -30.74 7.81 -9.52
CA VAL A 364 -30.02 7.19 -10.64
C VAL A 364 -28.99 6.18 -10.11
N GLN A 365 -29.20 4.91 -10.45
CA GLN A 365 -28.30 3.81 -10.11
C GLN A 365 -27.27 3.54 -11.22
N SER A 366 -26.11 3.01 -10.85
CA SER A 366 -25.06 2.63 -11.79
C SER A 366 -25.48 1.44 -12.65
N THR A 367 -25.10 1.48 -13.93
CA THR A 367 -25.24 0.37 -14.88
C THR A 367 -24.07 -0.61 -14.84
N ASN A 368 -22.95 -0.27 -14.18
CA ASN A 368 -21.77 -1.13 -14.12
C ASN A 368 -21.96 -2.28 -13.11
N GLU A 369 -21.63 -3.50 -13.52
CA GLU A 369 -21.69 -4.69 -12.65
C GLU A 369 -20.75 -4.59 -11.44
N GLU A 370 -19.58 -3.96 -11.61
CA GLU A 370 -18.60 -3.74 -10.52
C GLU A 370 -19.14 -2.87 -9.37
N PHE A 371 -20.14 -2.03 -9.64
CA PHE A 371 -20.72 -1.12 -8.65
C PHE A 371 -22.02 -1.65 -8.04
N ASN A 372 -22.42 -2.90 -8.30
CA ASN A 372 -23.56 -3.56 -7.64
C ASN A 372 -24.84 -2.70 -7.55
N LYS A 373 -25.18 -1.96 -8.62
CA LYS A 373 -26.31 -1.01 -8.67
C LYS A 373 -26.27 0.10 -7.61
N ALA A 374 -25.08 0.54 -7.22
CA ALA A 374 -24.90 1.66 -6.30
C ALA A 374 -25.55 2.94 -6.85
N ILE A 375 -26.01 3.80 -5.94
CA ILE A 375 -26.58 5.11 -6.25
C ILE A 375 -25.43 6.04 -6.67
N VAL A 376 -25.53 6.58 -7.88
CA VAL A 376 -24.49 7.48 -8.45
C VAL A 376 -24.93 8.93 -8.36
N ARG A 377 -26.23 9.18 -8.56
CA ARG A 377 -26.76 10.54 -8.61
C ARG A 377 -28.20 10.59 -8.07
N VAL A 378 -28.50 11.64 -7.33
CA VAL A 378 -29.86 11.99 -6.90
C VAL A 378 -30.15 13.39 -7.45
N ASN A 379 -31.23 13.52 -8.22
CA ASN A 379 -31.71 14.81 -8.72
C ASN A 379 -32.91 15.25 -7.88
N ILE A 380 -32.94 16.51 -7.48
CA ILE A 380 -34.00 17.08 -6.64
C ILE A 380 -34.57 18.30 -7.37
N TYR A 381 -35.90 18.42 -7.38
CA TYR A 381 -36.64 19.36 -8.21
C TYR A 381 -37.60 20.29 -7.44
N ARG A 382 -37.73 20.15 -6.12
CA ARG A 382 -38.76 20.84 -5.30
C ARG A 382 -38.73 22.36 -5.43
N ASP A 383 -37.62 23.00 -5.07
CA ASP A 383 -37.48 24.47 -5.15
C ASP A 383 -36.73 24.90 -6.41
N HIS A 384 -35.54 24.33 -6.61
CA HIS A 384 -34.70 24.51 -7.79
C HIS A 384 -33.96 23.20 -8.07
N ARG A 385 -33.27 23.13 -9.22
CA ARG A 385 -32.53 21.92 -9.60
C ARG A 385 -31.31 21.75 -8.73
N GLN A 386 -31.38 20.83 -7.78
CA GLN A 386 -30.27 20.43 -6.93
C GLN A 386 -29.81 19.02 -7.30
N THR A 387 -28.51 18.76 -7.17
CA THR A 387 -27.92 17.47 -7.54
C THR A 387 -26.92 17.01 -6.50
N ILE A 388 -27.09 15.76 -6.07
CA ILE A 388 -26.12 15.04 -5.24
C ILE A 388 -25.46 14.00 -6.15
N GLN A 389 -24.15 14.09 -6.35
CA GLN A 389 -23.44 13.21 -7.26
C GLN A 389 -22.21 12.58 -6.61
N TYR A 390 -22.04 11.28 -6.84
CA TYR A 390 -20.80 10.57 -6.51
C TYR A 390 -19.70 10.88 -7.53
N ILE A 391 -18.52 11.20 -7.03
CA ILE A 391 -17.30 11.36 -7.83
C ILE A 391 -16.20 10.45 -7.28
N HIS A 392 -15.45 9.84 -8.19
CA HIS A 392 -14.26 9.08 -7.83
C HIS A 392 -13.11 10.03 -7.42
N PRO A 393 -12.35 9.75 -6.35
CA PRO A 393 -11.31 10.66 -5.83
C PRO A 393 -10.25 11.14 -6.85
N THR A 394 -10.02 10.39 -7.91
CA THR A 394 -9.07 10.75 -8.99
C THR A 394 -9.56 11.89 -9.88
N ASP A 395 -10.88 12.09 -9.97
CA ASP A 395 -11.50 13.04 -10.89
C ASP A 395 -11.67 14.45 -10.26
N ALA A 396 -10.65 14.94 -9.56
CA ALA A 396 -10.71 16.22 -8.85
C ALA A 396 -11.02 17.43 -9.77
N HIS A 397 -10.69 17.35 -11.06
CA HIS A 397 -10.95 18.42 -12.04
C HIS A 397 -12.44 18.73 -12.23
N LYS A 398 -13.34 17.77 -11.96
CA LYS A 398 -14.79 17.97 -12.08
C LYS A 398 -15.38 18.81 -10.94
N LEU A 399 -14.62 19.04 -9.86
CA LEU A 399 -15.07 19.75 -8.66
C LEU A 399 -15.02 21.28 -8.80
N GLY A 400 -14.61 21.82 -9.95
CA GLY A 400 -14.56 23.28 -10.17
C GLY A 400 -15.91 24.00 -10.04
N GLN A 401 -17.03 23.28 -10.15
CA GLN A 401 -18.40 23.80 -9.99
C GLN A 401 -19.07 23.38 -8.67
N ALA A 402 -18.31 22.77 -7.75
CA ALA A 402 -18.81 22.29 -6.48
C ALA A 402 -19.02 23.44 -5.49
N GLU A 403 -20.15 23.43 -4.77
CA GLU A 403 -20.37 24.32 -3.62
C GLU A 403 -20.02 23.62 -2.31
N LEU A 404 -20.37 22.33 -2.21
CA LEU A 404 -20.08 21.46 -1.07
C LEU A 404 -19.48 20.14 -1.56
N VAL A 405 -18.36 19.75 -0.98
CA VAL A 405 -17.73 18.44 -1.18
C VAL A 405 -17.69 17.68 0.13
N VAL A 406 -18.29 16.50 0.15
CA VAL A 406 -18.27 15.58 1.29
C VAL A 406 -17.36 14.40 0.96
N ILE A 407 -16.32 14.21 1.76
CA ILE A 407 -15.35 13.12 1.65
C ILE A 407 -15.61 12.15 2.80
N ASP A 408 -16.22 10.99 2.52
CA ASP A 408 -16.36 9.91 3.49
C ASP A 408 -15.15 8.97 3.44
N GLU A 409 -14.71 8.50 4.61
CA GLU A 409 -13.49 7.71 4.79
C GLU A 409 -12.23 8.32 4.13
N ALA A 410 -11.97 9.61 4.39
CA ALA A 410 -10.83 10.34 3.85
C ALA A 410 -9.47 9.67 4.17
N ALA A 411 -9.39 8.92 5.27
CA ALA A 411 -8.22 8.13 5.66
C ALA A 411 -7.83 7.04 4.65
N ALA A 412 -8.79 6.51 3.89
CA ALA A 412 -8.54 5.50 2.88
C ALA A 412 -8.02 6.08 1.55
N ILE A 413 -8.09 7.41 1.39
CA ILE A 413 -7.70 8.10 0.17
C ILE A 413 -6.27 8.65 0.33
N PRO A 414 -5.37 8.43 -0.64
CA PRO A 414 -4.03 9.00 -0.65
C PRO A 414 -4.01 10.50 -0.35
N LEU A 415 -3.10 10.93 0.53
CA LEU A 415 -2.97 12.34 0.94
C LEU A 415 -2.83 13.33 -0.24
N PRO A 416 -2.07 13.06 -1.32
CA PRO A 416 -2.01 13.96 -2.47
C PRO A 416 -3.37 14.13 -3.16
N LEU A 417 -4.17 13.07 -3.25
CA LEU A 417 -5.52 13.12 -3.81
C LEU A 417 -6.44 13.92 -2.89
N VAL A 418 -6.40 13.69 -1.56
CA VAL A 418 -7.18 14.49 -0.61
C VAL A 418 -6.85 15.99 -0.73
N LYS A 419 -5.56 16.34 -0.86
CA LYS A 419 -5.16 17.74 -1.11
C LYS A 419 -5.72 18.30 -2.42
N SER A 420 -5.76 17.50 -3.48
CA SER A 420 -6.36 17.92 -4.75
C SER A 420 -7.88 18.10 -4.68
N LEU A 421 -8.55 17.37 -3.78
CA LEU A 421 -9.98 17.50 -3.51
C LEU A 421 -10.32 18.72 -2.62
N MET A 422 -9.33 19.38 -2.03
CA MET A 422 -9.54 20.58 -1.20
C MET A 422 -9.43 21.86 -2.05
N GLY A 423 -10.50 22.19 -2.79
CA GLY A 423 -10.62 23.41 -3.60
C GLY A 423 -11.26 24.60 -2.86
N PRO A 424 -11.55 25.72 -3.55
CA PRO A 424 -12.14 26.94 -2.95
C PRO A 424 -13.65 26.82 -2.70
N TYR A 425 -14.08 25.73 -2.06
CA TYR A 425 -15.47 25.42 -1.69
C TYR A 425 -15.53 24.80 -0.29
N LEU A 426 -16.74 24.67 0.26
CA LEU A 426 -16.97 24.05 1.57
C LEU A 426 -16.63 22.55 1.52
N VAL A 427 -15.84 22.07 2.48
CA VAL A 427 -15.42 20.66 2.52
C VAL A 427 -15.74 20.02 3.86
N PHE A 428 -16.50 18.94 3.83
CA PHE A 428 -16.69 18.04 4.96
C PHE A 428 -15.85 16.79 4.77
N MET A 429 -15.04 16.45 5.76
CA MET A 429 -14.22 15.24 5.74
C MET A 429 -14.60 14.38 6.94
N ALA A 430 -14.94 13.11 6.70
CA ALA A 430 -15.05 12.11 7.75
C ALA A 430 -13.86 11.15 7.70
N SER A 431 -13.31 10.84 8.88
CA SER A 431 -12.17 9.95 9.03
C SER A 431 -12.34 8.96 10.19
N THR A 432 -11.94 7.70 9.96
CA THR A 432 -11.89 6.62 10.95
C THR A 432 -10.57 6.62 11.72
N ILE A 433 -10.55 7.11 12.97
CA ILE A 433 -9.31 7.06 13.80
C ILE A 433 -9.07 5.64 14.33
N ASN A 434 -10.06 5.08 15.05
CA ASN A 434 -9.95 3.78 15.72
C ASN A 434 -10.75 2.73 14.95
N GLY A 435 -10.05 1.70 14.47
CA GLY A 435 -10.65 0.57 13.77
C GLY A 435 -9.62 -0.26 13.01
N TYR A 436 -10.02 -1.44 12.55
CA TYR A 436 -9.17 -2.39 11.84
C TYR A 436 -8.63 -1.93 10.47
N GLU A 437 -9.12 -0.80 9.96
CA GLU A 437 -8.60 -0.18 8.74
C GLU A 437 -7.45 0.81 9.00
N GLY A 438 -7.19 1.15 10.28
CA GLY A 438 -5.91 1.65 10.80
C GLY A 438 -5.26 2.85 10.12
N THR A 439 -6.01 3.64 9.34
CA THR A 439 -5.46 4.74 8.52
C THR A 439 -5.67 6.13 9.10
N GLY A 440 -6.70 6.36 9.94
CA GLY A 440 -7.13 7.74 10.21
C GLY A 440 -6.28 8.52 11.20
N ARG A 441 -5.44 7.88 12.02
CA ARG A 441 -4.62 8.62 13.00
C ARG A 441 -3.36 9.25 12.40
N SER A 442 -2.72 8.59 11.45
CA SER A 442 -1.59 9.19 10.72
C SER A 442 -2.07 10.34 9.83
N LEU A 443 -3.26 10.20 9.23
CA LEU A 443 -3.93 11.27 8.50
C LEU A 443 -4.35 12.40 9.45
N SER A 444 -4.98 12.09 10.58
CA SER A 444 -5.39 13.13 11.54
C SER A 444 -4.17 13.89 12.02
N LEU A 445 -3.12 13.21 12.49
CA LEU A 445 -1.89 13.88 12.93
C LEU A 445 -1.24 14.67 11.81
N LYS A 446 -1.02 14.12 10.61
CA LYS A 446 -0.27 14.84 9.55
C LYS A 446 -1.11 15.89 8.82
N LEU A 447 -2.32 15.55 8.38
CA LEU A 447 -3.19 16.46 7.63
C LEU A 447 -3.77 17.54 8.55
N ILE A 448 -4.29 17.19 9.72
CA ILE A 448 -4.89 18.18 10.63
C ILE A 448 -3.79 19.06 11.20
N GLN A 449 -2.60 18.55 11.56
CA GLN A 449 -1.48 19.41 11.95
C GLN A 449 -1.03 20.33 10.80
N GLN A 450 -1.00 19.83 9.56
CA GLN A 450 -0.70 20.67 8.40
C GLN A 450 -1.77 21.76 8.22
N LEU A 451 -3.06 21.43 8.30
CA LEU A 451 -4.15 22.40 8.21
C LEU A 451 -4.10 23.40 9.37
N ARG A 452 -3.89 22.94 10.62
CA ARG A 452 -3.65 23.79 11.80
C ARG A 452 -2.50 24.76 11.57
N SER A 453 -1.38 24.30 11.00
CA SER A 453 -0.24 25.19 10.70
C SER A 453 -0.57 26.25 9.64
N GLN A 454 -1.38 25.89 8.64
CA GLN A 454 -1.86 26.84 7.63
C GLN A 454 -2.85 27.85 8.24
N CYS A 455 -3.66 27.44 9.20
CA CYS A 455 -4.54 28.35 9.94
C CYS A 455 -3.75 29.24 10.93
N SER A 456 -2.77 28.70 11.66
CA SER A 456 -2.04 29.40 12.72
C SER A 456 -1.10 30.48 12.20
N THR A 457 -0.54 30.30 11.01
CA THR A 457 0.30 31.31 10.34
C THR A 457 -0.47 32.62 10.06
N MET A 458 -1.80 32.59 10.10
CA MET A 458 -2.66 33.76 9.91
C MET A 458 -2.91 34.56 11.21
N GLY A 459 -2.94 33.89 12.37
CA GLY A 459 -3.27 34.52 13.66
C GLY A 459 -2.25 35.59 14.08
N ASN A 460 -0.96 35.34 13.88
CA ASN A 460 0.11 36.28 14.19
C ASN A 460 0.26 37.43 13.19
N ASN A 461 -0.25 37.28 11.96
CA ASN A 461 -0.18 38.33 10.94
C ASN A 461 -1.31 39.36 11.09
N SER A 462 -2.35 39.08 11.89
CA SER A 462 -3.43 40.03 12.13
C SER A 462 -2.96 41.29 12.88
N THR A 463 -2.04 41.17 13.82
CA THR A 463 -1.44 42.31 14.56
C THR A 463 -0.46 43.12 13.73
N GLU A 464 0.22 42.52 12.75
CA GLU A 464 1.09 43.23 11.81
C GLU A 464 0.32 43.88 10.65
N ALA A 465 -0.76 43.25 10.16
CA ALA A 465 -1.62 43.80 9.13
C ALA A 465 -2.38 45.07 9.61
N ILE A 466 -2.77 45.13 10.89
CA ILE A 466 -3.38 46.33 11.49
C ILE A 466 -2.38 47.50 11.57
N LYS A 467 -1.07 47.22 11.72
CA LYS A 467 -0.03 48.26 11.67
C LYS A 467 0.25 48.73 10.25
N ALA A 468 0.19 47.84 9.25
CA ALA A 468 0.39 48.18 7.85
C ALA A 468 -0.79 48.98 7.25
N ALA A 469 -2.03 48.75 7.71
CA ALA A 469 -3.20 49.52 7.26
C ALA A 469 -3.17 51.01 7.65
N ASN A 470 -2.36 51.40 8.64
CA ASN A 470 -2.17 52.80 9.04
C ASN A 470 -1.10 53.54 8.21
N MET A 471 -0.39 52.85 7.31
CA MET A 471 0.54 53.45 6.35
C MET A 471 0.00 53.17 4.94
N GLY A 472 -0.69 54.16 4.38
CA GLY A 472 -1.39 54.06 3.10
C GLY A 472 -0.45 53.88 1.90
N GLU A 473 0.04 52.68 1.66
CA GLU A 473 0.65 52.28 0.39
C GLU A 473 -0.19 51.17 -0.28
N THR A 474 -0.85 51.57 -1.36
CA THR A 474 -1.61 50.70 -2.25
C THR A 474 -0.64 49.91 -3.14
N THR A 475 -0.35 48.67 -2.76
CA THR A 475 0.31 47.70 -3.66
C THR A 475 -0.65 46.57 -4.02
N ASN A 476 -0.97 46.46 -5.31
CA ASN A 476 -1.84 45.46 -5.92
C ASN A 476 -1.22 44.05 -5.97
N THR A 477 -0.78 43.52 -4.83
CA THR A 477 -0.31 42.13 -4.68
C THR A 477 -1.11 41.36 -3.61
N ALA A 478 -2.38 41.71 -3.43
CA ALA A 478 -3.28 41.09 -2.46
C ALA A 478 -4.16 39.97 -3.05
N SER A 479 -3.64 39.18 -4.00
CA SER A 479 -4.32 37.95 -4.43
C SER A 479 -3.46 36.73 -4.09
N SER A 480 -4.00 35.88 -3.21
CA SER A 480 -3.70 34.43 -3.05
C SER A 480 -3.12 33.88 -1.75
N VAL A 481 -3.23 34.52 -0.57
CA VAL A 481 -3.07 33.79 0.71
C VAL A 481 -4.04 34.28 1.80
N SER A 482 -5.34 34.04 1.61
CA SER A 482 -6.33 34.12 2.70
C SER A 482 -6.68 32.69 3.12
N GLY A 483 -6.26 32.32 4.35
CA GLY A 483 -6.21 30.95 4.85
C GLY A 483 -7.58 30.33 5.13
N ARG A 484 -7.64 29.01 4.99
CA ARG A 484 -8.82 28.17 5.21
C ARG A 484 -9.13 28.07 6.72
N GLN A 485 -10.39 28.07 7.13
CA GLN A 485 -10.77 27.79 8.53
C GLN A 485 -10.97 26.28 8.74
N LEU A 486 -10.62 25.77 9.93
CA LEU A 486 -10.71 24.36 10.29
C LEU A 486 -11.54 24.20 11.56
N HIS A 487 -12.61 23.41 11.50
CA HIS A 487 -13.37 22.96 12.66
C HIS A 487 -13.19 21.45 12.82
N GLU A 488 -12.76 21.03 14.01
CA GLU A 488 -12.57 19.62 14.34
C GLU A 488 -13.73 19.13 15.19
N LEU A 489 -14.32 18.00 14.80
CA LEU A 489 -15.42 17.35 15.50
C LEU A 489 -15.03 15.90 15.82
N SER A 490 -15.50 15.40 16.96
CA SER A 490 -15.27 14.01 17.36
C SER A 490 -16.54 13.31 17.82
N LEU A 491 -16.83 12.11 17.31
CA LEU A 491 -17.90 11.25 17.84
C LEU A 491 -17.30 10.11 18.68
N LYS A 492 -17.72 10.02 19.94
CA LYS A 492 -17.29 8.97 20.87
C LYS A 492 -18.37 7.93 21.10
N GLU A 493 -19.64 8.34 21.16
CA GLU A 493 -20.75 7.43 21.48
C GLU A 493 -21.09 6.48 20.32
N SER A 494 -21.33 5.19 20.63
CA SER A 494 -21.72 4.18 19.64
C SER A 494 -23.22 4.17 19.40
N ILE A 495 -23.62 4.10 18.13
CA ILE A 495 -25.03 4.00 17.76
C ILE A 495 -25.56 2.55 17.76
N ARG A 496 -24.66 1.56 17.79
CA ARG A 496 -24.98 0.12 17.66
C ARG A 496 -25.20 -0.56 19.01
N TYR A 497 -24.42 -0.19 20.01
CA TYR A 497 -24.39 -0.78 21.35
C TYR A 497 -24.13 0.33 22.38
N ALA A 498 -24.37 0.03 23.65
CA ALA A 498 -24.16 0.98 24.75
C ALA A 498 -22.68 1.37 24.92
N GLU A 499 -22.44 2.56 25.49
CA GLU A 499 -21.11 2.99 25.90
C GLU A 499 -20.52 2.04 26.96
N GLY A 500 -19.22 1.75 26.86
CA GLY A 500 -18.54 0.85 27.79
C GLY A 500 -18.84 -0.64 27.58
N ASP A 501 -19.24 -1.05 26.37
CA ASP A 501 -19.45 -2.47 26.06
C ASP A 501 -18.18 -3.31 26.32
N LEU A 502 -18.31 -4.32 27.18
CA LEU A 502 -17.17 -5.12 27.66
C LEU A 502 -16.54 -5.96 26.55
N VAL A 503 -17.33 -6.40 25.57
CA VAL A 503 -16.82 -7.12 24.40
C VAL A 503 -16.04 -6.17 23.48
N GLU A 504 -16.43 -4.91 23.37
CA GLU A 504 -15.65 -3.91 22.64
C GLU A 504 -14.31 -3.65 23.31
N ALA A 505 -14.32 -3.39 24.62
CA ALA A 505 -13.12 -3.12 25.39
C ALA A 505 -12.14 -4.31 25.32
N TRP A 506 -12.65 -5.54 25.44
CA TRP A 506 -11.86 -6.74 25.24
C TRP A 506 -11.25 -6.83 23.84
N LEU A 507 -12.05 -6.57 22.79
CA LEU A 507 -11.58 -6.63 21.41
C LEU A 507 -10.50 -5.58 21.13
N ASN A 508 -10.70 -4.35 21.63
CA ASN A 508 -9.73 -3.27 21.47
C ASN A 508 -8.43 -3.55 22.23
N GLN A 509 -8.51 -4.14 23.43
CA GLN A 509 -7.34 -4.56 24.19
C GLN A 509 -6.60 -5.68 23.45
N LEU A 510 -7.29 -6.74 23.04
CA LEU A 510 -6.70 -7.87 22.31
C LEU A 510 -6.02 -7.44 21.00
N LEU A 511 -6.65 -6.55 20.25
CA LEU A 511 -6.13 -6.08 18.96
C LEU A 511 -5.26 -4.83 19.05
N CYS A 512 -5.06 -4.30 20.25
CA CYS A 512 -4.30 -3.08 20.52
C CYS A 512 -4.78 -1.87 19.70
N LEU A 513 -6.10 -1.70 19.58
CA LEU A 513 -6.71 -0.61 18.82
C LEU A 513 -6.76 0.71 19.61
N ASP A 514 -6.73 0.62 20.95
CA ASP A 514 -6.75 1.76 21.88
C ASP A 514 -5.37 2.41 22.09
N ALA A 515 -4.40 2.05 21.25
CA ALA A 515 -3.03 2.56 21.25
C ALA A 515 -2.95 4.02 20.73
N THR A 516 -3.84 4.88 21.23
CA THR A 516 -4.16 6.24 20.76
C THR A 516 -3.47 7.35 21.54
N GLU A 517 -2.70 7.06 22.58
CA GLU A 517 -1.86 8.05 23.25
C GLU A 517 -0.44 7.50 23.26
N VAL A 518 0.48 8.24 22.63
CA VAL A 518 1.88 7.97 22.88
C VAL A 518 2.16 8.70 24.18
N THR A 519 2.51 7.95 25.24
CA THR A 519 2.77 8.54 26.55
C THR A 519 3.87 9.57 26.40
N ASN A 520 3.58 10.83 26.71
CA ASN A 520 4.59 11.89 26.72
C ASN A 520 5.71 11.45 27.67
N ILE A 521 6.92 11.38 27.14
CA ILE A 521 8.05 10.91 27.93
C ILE A 521 8.43 12.02 28.93
N SER A 522 8.29 11.68 30.21
CA SER A 522 8.59 12.57 31.34
C SER A 522 10.09 12.85 31.49
N SER A 523 10.93 11.98 30.94
CA SER A 523 12.39 12.10 30.99
C SER A 523 12.89 12.94 29.82
N GLY A 524 13.71 13.96 30.11
CA GLY A 524 14.31 14.80 29.08
C GLY A 524 15.05 13.95 28.03
N CYS A 525 15.03 14.42 26.78
CA CYS A 525 15.63 13.74 25.64
C CYS A 525 17.12 13.38 25.87
N PRO A 526 17.49 12.08 25.98
CA PRO A 526 18.89 11.69 26.02
C PRO A 526 19.58 11.92 24.67
N SER A 527 20.91 11.99 24.63
CA SER A 527 21.62 11.98 23.35
C SER A 527 21.42 10.62 22.65
N PRO A 528 21.27 10.58 21.31
CA PRO A 528 21.10 9.33 20.58
C PRO A 528 22.25 8.33 20.83
N ASP A 529 23.46 8.80 21.06
CA ASP A 529 24.64 7.95 21.27
C ASP A 529 24.59 7.15 22.58
N ASN A 530 23.84 7.63 23.57
CA ASN A 530 23.71 6.97 24.87
C ASN A 530 22.58 5.93 24.89
N CYS A 531 21.83 5.79 23.80
CA CYS A 531 20.70 4.87 23.71
C CYS A 531 21.14 3.49 23.23
N ASP A 532 20.70 2.45 23.92
CA ASP A 532 20.98 1.07 23.58
C ASP A 532 19.80 0.42 22.87
N LEU A 533 20.12 -0.49 21.95
CA LEU A 533 19.15 -1.35 21.30
C LEU A 533 18.94 -2.60 22.18
N TYR A 534 17.71 -3.10 22.24
CA TYR A 534 17.34 -4.33 22.94
C TYR A 534 16.60 -5.26 22.00
N TYR A 535 16.85 -6.57 22.11
CA TYR A 535 16.06 -7.58 21.43
C TYR A 535 14.87 -7.97 22.30
N VAL A 536 13.67 -8.02 21.71
CA VAL A 536 12.44 -8.36 22.43
C VAL A 536 12.09 -9.82 22.16
N ASN A 537 11.95 -10.60 23.24
CA ASN A 537 11.49 -11.97 23.11
C ASN A 537 9.97 -12.00 22.88
N ARG A 538 9.57 -12.61 21.76
CA ARG A 538 8.17 -12.68 21.32
C ARG A 538 7.34 -13.65 22.16
N ASP A 539 7.92 -14.75 22.65
CA ASP A 539 7.18 -15.74 23.45
C ASP A 539 6.65 -15.09 24.74
N THR A 540 7.47 -14.25 25.37
CA THR A 540 7.11 -13.51 26.58
C THR A 540 6.28 -12.26 26.30
N LEU A 541 6.46 -11.64 25.13
CA LEU A 541 5.65 -10.50 24.74
C LEU A 541 4.18 -10.89 24.55
N PHE A 542 3.92 -12.07 23.99
CA PHE A 542 2.58 -12.56 23.70
C PHE A 542 1.99 -13.48 24.77
N SER A 543 2.62 -13.61 25.95
CA SER A 543 2.15 -14.49 27.04
C SER A 543 0.96 -13.93 27.85
N PHE A 544 0.37 -12.80 27.42
CA PHE A 544 -0.77 -12.13 28.06
C PHE A 544 -0.58 -11.79 29.54
N HIS A 545 0.63 -11.34 29.92
CA HIS A 545 0.86 -10.73 31.24
C HIS A 545 0.54 -9.22 31.18
N LYS A 546 0.12 -8.63 32.31
CA LYS A 546 -0.25 -7.20 32.34
C LYS A 546 0.88 -6.28 31.85
N ALA A 547 2.11 -6.50 32.31
CA ALA A 547 3.25 -5.68 31.92
C ALA A 547 3.68 -5.90 30.46
N SER A 548 3.59 -7.14 29.95
CA SER A 548 3.87 -7.44 28.54
C SER A 548 2.81 -6.83 27.62
N GLU A 549 1.55 -6.82 28.05
CA GLU A 549 0.44 -6.23 27.32
C GLU A 549 0.55 -4.71 27.27
N ASP A 550 0.84 -4.04 28.38
CA ASP A 550 1.10 -2.59 28.41
C ASP A 550 2.27 -2.21 27.47
N PHE A 551 3.33 -3.03 27.45
CA PHE A 551 4.46 -2.83 26.54
C PHE A 551 4.10 -3.10 25.06
N LEU A 552 3.29 -4.13 24.79
CA LEU A 552 2.78 -4.43 23.44
C LEU A 552 1.89 -3.30 22.91
N GLN A 553 1.05 -2.71 23.76
CA GLN A 553 0.25 -1.53 23.42
C GLN A 553 1.16 -0.35 23.05
N THR A 554 2.24 -0.11 23.78
CA THR A 554 3.24 0.92 23.44
C THR A 554 3.92 0.65 22.10
N ILE A 555 4.32 -0.59 21.83
CA ILE A 555 4.89 -0.96 20.51
C ILE A 555 3.87 -0.69 19.39
N MET A 556 2.62 -1.09 19.58
CA MET A 556 1.58 -0.91 18.58
C MET A 556 1.21 0.57 18.40
N SER A 557 1.22 1.38 19.46
CA SER A 557 0.97 2.83 19.39
C SER A 557 2.03 3.54 18.55
N LEU A 558 3.30 3.13 18.70
CA LEU A 558 4.41 3.61 17.89
C LEU A 558 4.29 3.18 16.43
N TYR A 559 3.89 1.93 16.16
CA TYR A 559 3.64 1.48 14.80
C TYR A 559 2.48 2.24 14.14
N VAL A 560 1.37 2.47 14.86
CA VAL A 560 0.18 3.19 14.34
C VAL A 560 0.45 4.67 14.12
N SER A 561 1.29 5.30 14.95
CA SER A 561 1.67 6.70 14.77
C SER A 561 2.65 6.93 13.62
N SER A 562 3.58 6.01 13.39
CA SER A 562 4.63 6.16 12.37
C SER A 562 4.15 5.81 10.95
N HIS A 563 3.30 4.79 10.82
CA HIS A 563 2.87 4.26 9.53
C HIS A 563 1.55 4.87 9.04
N TYR A 564 1.40 4.99 7.72
CA TYR A 564 0.19 5.56 7.12
C TYR A 564 -1.04 4.64 7.30
N LYS A 565 -0.83 3.32 7.16
CA LYS A 565 -1.87 2.30 7.28
C LYS A 565 -1.33 1.08 8.00
N ASN A 566 -2.02 0.67 9.05
CA ASN A 566 -1.80 -0.60 9.72
C ASN A 566 -3.03 -1.50 9.62
N SER A 567 -2.82 -2.81 9.63
CA SER A 567 -3.90 -3.79 9.74
C SER A 567 -3.72 -4.58 11.03
N PRO A 568 -4.81 -4.96 11.73
CA PRO A 568 -4.71 -5.86 12.89
C PRO A 568 -4.10 -7.21 12.54
N ASN A 569 -4.14 -7.63 11.27
CA ASN A 569 -3.46 -8.84 10.82
C ASN A 569 -1.92 -8.74 10.98
N ASP A 570 -1.36 -7.53 11.05
CA ASP A 570 0.07 -7.31 11.28
C ASP A 570 0.51 -7.83 12.66
N LEU A 571 -0.39 -7.78 13.65
CA LEU A 571 -0.14 -8.33 14.98
C LEU A 571 0.05 -9.85 14.94
N GLN A 572 -0.78 -10.54 14.15
CA GLN A 572 -0.66 -11.98 13.93
C GLN A 572 0.60 -12.32 13.13
N MET A 573 0.98 -11.48 12.16
CA MET A 573 2.25 -11.64 11.44
C MET A 573 3.45 -11.47 12.37
N LEU A 574 3.40 -10.49 13.29
CA LEU A 574 4.43 -10.22 14.28
C LEU A 574 4.59 -11.37 15.29
N SER A 575 3.48 -12.02 15.66
CA SER A 575 3.47 -13.10 16.64
C SER A 575 3.90 -14.45 16.06
N ASP A 576 3.32 -14.85 14.92
CA ASP A 576 3.37 -16.24 14.49
C ASP A 576 4.54 -16.51 13.54
N SER A 577 4.89 -15.54 12.67
CA SER A 577 5.90 -15.79 11.64
C SER A 577 7.31 -15.85 12.23
N PRO A 578 8.05 -16.97 12.06
CA PRO A 578 9.30 -17.23 12.77
C PRO A 578 10.42 -16.26 12.37
N SER A 579 10.45 -15.84 11.11
CA SER A 579 11.48 -14.96 10.56
C SER A 579 11.43 -13.51 11.05
N HIS A 580 10.39 -13.09 11.77
CA HIS A 580 10.32 -11.73 12.30
C HIS A 580 11.06 -11.56 13.63
N HIS A 581 11.78 -10.45 13.75
CA HIS A 581 12.46 -10.01 14.94
C HIS A 581 12.08 -8.57 15.28
N ILE A 582 11.99 -8.29 16.59
CA ILE A 582 11.64 -6.97 17.11
C ILE A 582 12.84 -6.47 17.89
N PHE A 583 13.28 -5.27 17.55
CA PHE A 583 14.29 -4.54 18.30
C PHE A 583 13.72 -3.22 18.78
N VAL A 584 14.04 -2.84 20.01
CA VAL A 584 13.55 -1.60 20.64
C VAL A 584 14.75 -0.78 21.10
N LEU A 585 14.81 0.48 20.69
CA LEU A 585 15.76 1.45 21.20
C LEU A 585 15.15 2.08 22.46
N SER A 586 15.83 1.92 23.58
CA SER A 586 15.43 2.46 24.88
C SER A 586 16.50 3.44 25.38
N PRO A 587 16.12 4.49 26.11
CA PRO A 587 17.08 5.28 26.86
C PRO A 587 17.79 4.41 27.92
N PRO A 588 19.00 4.80 28.35
CA PRO A 588 19.70 4.11 29.43
C PRO A 588 18.97 4.35 30.75
N GLY A 589 18.41 3.29 31.35
CA GLY A 589 17.67 3.36 32.61
C GLY A 589 17.73 2.06 33.39
N ASN A 590 17.50 2.11 34.71
CA ASN A 590 17.44 0.92 35.55
C ASN A 590 16.14 0.14 35.31
N PHE A 591 16.19 -0.87 34.43
CA PHE A 591 15.07 -1.74 34.04
C PHE A 591 14.47 -2.63 35.16
N LYS A 592 14.81 -2.39 36.43
CA LYS A 592 14.38 -3.22 37.57
C LYS A 592 13.03 -2.81 38.16
N THR A 593 12.62 -1.55 38.01
CA THR A 593 11.44 -0.98 38.71
C THR A 593 10.41 -0.32 37.80
N SER A 594 10.78 0.09 36.57
CA SER A 594 9.87 0.67 35.58
C SER A 594 10.01 -0.02 34.23
N LEU A 595 8.91 -0.10 33.48
CA LEU A 595 8.93 -0.55 32.10
C LEU A 595 9.83 0.36 31.26
N PRO A 596 10.67 -0.19 30.35
CA PRO A 596 11.45 0.64 29.44
C PRO A 596 10.54 1.38 28.47
N GLU A 597 10.84 2.66 28.27
CA GLU A 597 10.19 3.49 27.27
C GLU A 597 10.77 3.16 25.88
N ALA A 598 9.91 2.80 24.94
CA ALA A 598 10.33 2.52 23.56
C ALA A 598 10.40 3.81 22.75
N LEU A 599 11.61 4.27 22.41
CA LEU A 599 11.80 5.46 21.56
C LEU A 599 11.65 5.12 20.07
N VAL A 600 12.29 4.01 19.67
CA VAL A 600 12.26 3.50 18.30
C VAL A 600 12.02 2.01 18.34
N VAL A 601 11.10 1.53 17.50
CA VAL A 601 10.86 0.10 17.30
C VAL A 601 11.23 -0.27 15.87
N LEU A 602 12.09 -1.28 15.72
CA LEU A 602 12.47 -1.89 14.44
C LEU A 602 11.82 -3.26 14.33
N GLN A 603 11.16 -3.50 13.20
CA GLN A 603 10.70 -4.82 12.79
C GLN A 603 11.61 -5.31 11.66
N VAL A 604 12.32 -6.40 11.89
CA VAL A 604 13.20 -7.05 10.89
C VAL A 604 12.62 -8.41 10.53
N CYS A 605 12.76 -8.81 9.27
CA CYS A 605 12.38 -10.12 8.76
C CYS A 605 13.59 -10.74 8.07
N ILE A 606 14.00 -11.94 8.47
CA ILE A 606 15.06 -12.68 7.79
C ILE A 606 14.47 -13.37 6.55
N GLU A 607 15.10 -13.15 5.41
CA GLU A 607 14.69 -13.66 4.10
C GLU A 607 15.91 -14.28 3.40
N GLY A 608 15.70 -15.34 2.62
CA GLY A 608 16.77 -15.96 1.84
C GLY A 608 16.93 -17.45 2.10
N GLU A 609 18.12 -17.97 1.77
CA GLU A 609 18.47 -19.39 1.84
C GLU A 609 17.50 -20.29 1.05
N LEU A 610 17.04 -19.80 -0.11
CA LEU A 610 16.09 -20.54 -0.94
C LEU A 610 16.81 -21.67 -1.68
N SER A 611 16.27 -22.89 -1.57
CA SER A 611 16.78 -24.01 -2.35
C SER A 611 16.61 -23.76 -3.86
N GLN A 612 17.62 -24.09 -4.66
CA GLN A 612 17.60 -23.92 -6.12
C GLN A 612 16.38 -24.57 -6.79
N LYS A 613 15.92 -25.72 -6.27
CA LYS A 613 14.72 -26.40 -6.75
C LYS A 613 13.44 -25.59 -6.48
N ALA A 614 13.34 -24.93 -5.34
CA ALA A 614 12.19 -24.07 -5.02
C ALA A 614 12.15 -22.83 -5.94
N ILE A 615 13.32 -22.27 -6.26
CA ILE A 615 13.47 -21.13 -7.19
C ILE A 615 12.96 -21.49 -8.58
N LEU A 616 13.49 -22.57 -9.18
CA LEU A 616 13.08 -23.02 -10.51
C LEU A 616 11.58 -23.34 -10.58
N ASN A 617 11.06 -24.10 -9.61
CA ASN A 617 9.64 -24.46 -9.57
C ASN A 617 8.71 -23.24 -9.44
N SER A 618 9.13 -22.22 -8.70
CA SER A 618 8.33 -21.01 -8.44
C SER A 618 8.39 -20.03 -9.61
N LEU A 619 9.58 -19.84 -10.21
CA LEU A 619 9.76 -19.05 -11.43
C LEU A 619 8.94 -19.61 -12.59
N HIS A 620 8.97 -20.93 -12.81
CA HIS A 620 8.17 -21.59 -13.85
C HIS A 620 6.66 -21.49 -13.61
N ARG A 621 6.21 -21.50 -12.34
CA ARG A 621 4.78 -21.35 -12.01
C ARG A 621 4.33 -19.89 -11.95
N GLY A 622 5.25 -18.93 -11.99
CA GLY A 622 4.96 -17.51 -11.80
C GLY A 622 4.31 -17.18 -10.46
N GLN A 623 4.39 -18.08 -9.48
CA GLN A 623 3.78 -17.92 -8.17
C GLN A 623 4.79 -17.35 -7.18
N ARG A 624 4.44 -16.22 -6.57
CA ARG A 624 5.20 -15.64 -5.48
C ARG A 624 4.88 -16.40 -4.20
N ALA A 625 5.88 -17.05 -3.62
CA ALA A 625 5.77 -17.57 -2.26
C ALA A 625 5.62 -16.37 -1.31
N SER A 626 4.74 -16.48 -0.33
CA SER A 626 4.55 -15.46 0.69
C SER A 626 5.68 -15.56 1.73
N GLY A 627 6.31 -14.43 2.06
CA GLY A 627 7.43 -14.38 3.02
C GLY A 627 8.62 -13.61 2.44
N ASP A 628 9.20 -14.14 1.35
CA ASP A 628 10.45 -13.66 0.77
C ASP A 628 10.21 -12.64 -0.35
N LEU A 629 10.05 -11.36 0.00
CA LEU A 629 9.75 -10.32 -1.00
C LEU A 629 10.98 -9.93 -1.81
N ILE A 630 12.11 -9.69 -1.14
CA ILE A 630 13.31 -9.14 -1.77
C ILE A 630 13.97 -10.18 -2.69
N PRO A 631 14.24 -11.43 -2.24
CA PRO A 631 14.80 -12.47 -3.10
C PRO A 631 13.96 -12.70 -4.37
N TRP A 632 12.63 -12.76 -4.28
CA TRP A 632 11.74 -12.93 -5.44
C TRP A 632 11.69 -11.73 -6.37
N THR A 633 11.66 -10.51 -5.84
CA THR A 633 11.58 -9.34 -6.71
C THR A 633 12.88 -9.16 -7.48
N ILE A 634 14.03 -9.40 -6.85
CA ILE A 634 15.34 -9.22 -7.47
C ILE A 634 15.65 -10.37 -8.43
N SER A 635 15.45 -11.63 -8.03
CA SER A 635 15.60 -12.78 -8.96
C SER A 635 14.66 -12.66 -10.17
N GLN A 636 13.43 -12.15 -10.01
CA GLN A 636 12.53 -11.92 -11.14
C GLN A 636 13.05 -10.82 -12.10
N GLN A 637 13.69 -9.77 -11.58
CA GLN A 637 14.11 -8.60 -12.36
C GLN A 637 15.49 -8.71 -12.99
N PHE A 638 16.41 -9.40 -12.33
CA PHE A 638 17.79 -9.60 -12.77
C PHE A 638 18.05 -11.03 -13.26
N GLN A 639 17.12 -11.97 -13.03
CA GLN A 639 17.28 -13.39 -13.38
C GLN A 639 18.54 -14.01 -12.76
N ASP A 640 18.91 -13.54 -11.57
CA ASP A 640 20.05 -14.06 -10.83
C ASP A 640 19.59 -15.04 -9.74
N ASP A 641 19.94 -16.32 -9.93
CA ASP A 641 19.66 -17.39 -8.97
C ASP A 641 20.57 -17.31 -7.73
N LYS A 642 21.76 -16.71 -7.85
CA LYS A 642 22.72 -16.62 -6.74
C LYS A 642 22.19 -15.72 -5.63
N PHE A 643 21.58 -14.60 -6.00
CA PHE A 643 21.00 -13.67 -5.03
C PHE A 643 19.90 -14.30 -4.18
N ALA A 644 19.10 -15.22 -4.74
CA ALA A 644 18.05 -15.90 -3.99
C ALA A 644 18.59 -16.94 -2.98
N GLN A 645 19.82 -17.40 -3.16
CA GLN A 645 20.49 -18.30 -2.20
C GLN A 645 21.10 -17.55 -1.02
N MET A 646 21.46 -16.27 -1.20
CA MET A 646 22.01 -15.42 -0.15
C MET A 646 21.01 -15.24 1.00
N SER A 647 21.53 -15.03 2.20
CA SER A 647 20.73 -14.75 3.40
C SER A 647 20.75 -13.25 3.67
N GLY A 648 19.58 -12.66 3.90
CA GLY A 648 19.47 -11.23 4.13
C GLY A 648 18.39 -10.87 5.14
N ALA A 649 18.52 -9.69 5.72
CA ALA A 649 17.49 -9.14 6.59
C ALA A 649 16.75 -8.01 5.90
N ARG A 650 15.42 -8.08 5.85
CA ARG A 650 14.55 -6.98 5.45
C ARG A 650 14.10 -6.20 6.69
N VAL A 651 14.41 -4.91 6.77
CA VAL A 651 13.72 -4.01 7.71
C VAL A 651 12.32 -3.73 7.16
N VAL A 652 11.31 -4.32 7.81
CA VAL A 652 9.90 -4.22 7.40
C VAL A 652 9.31 -2.89 7.88
N ARG A 653 9.60 -2.51 9.13
CA ARG A 653 9.07 -1.29 9.77
C ARG A 653 10.13 -0.63 10.63
N ILE A 654 10.15 0.70 10.58
CA ILE A 654 10.85 1.57 11.52
C ILE A 654 9.84 2.57 12.06
N ALA A 655 9.57 2.47 13.36
CA ALA A 655 8.67 3.37 14.05
C ALA A 655 9.46 4.24 15.01
N THR A 656 9.42 5.54 14.80
CA THR A 656 10.02 6.55 15.68
C THR A 656 8.91 7.34 16.32
N HIS A 657 8.99 7.55 17.62
CA HIS A 657 8.06 8.41 18.33
C HIS A 657 7.87 9.76 17.60
N PRO A 658 6.63 10.24 17.37
CA PRO A 658 6.34 11.45 16.60
C PRO A 658 7.11 12.69 17.08
N ASP A 659 7.20 12.90 18.39
CA ASP A 659 7.86 14.07 18.97
C ASP A 659 9.39 14.05 18.84
N TYR A 660 9.99 12.86 18.69
CA TYR A 660 11.44 12.68 18.54
C TYR A 660 11.88 12.49 17.08
N GLN A 661 10.99 12.76 16.12
CA GLN A 661 11.34 12.77 14.71
C GLN A 661 12.41 13.84 14.42
N ARG A 662 13.29 13.55 13.45
CA ARG A 662 14.41 14.42 13.02
C ARG A 662 15.58 14.58 14.01
N MET A 663 15.52 14.01 15.21
CA MET A 663 16.64 14.01 16.16
C MET A 663 17.71 12.94 15.91
N GLY A 664 17.45 12.00 15.00
CA GLY A 664 18.45 11.01 14.56
C GLY A 664 18.38 9.63 15.23
N TYR A 665 17.42 9.39 16.14
CA TYR A 665 17.26 8.09 16.80
C TYR A 665 17.08 6.91 15.84
N GLY A 666 16.33 7.08 14.76
CA GLY A 666 16.18 6.03 13.75
C GLY A 666 17.50 5.67 13.04
N ARG A 667 18.40 6.65 12.86
CA ARG A 667 19.74 6.41 12.30
C ARG A 667 20.60 5.63 13.27
N GLN A 668 20.55 5.97 14.55
CA GLN A 668 21.29 5.26 15.59
C GLN A 668 20.81 3.81 15.71
N ALA A 669 19.50 3.60 15.72
CA ALA A 669 18.91 2.26 15.79
C ALA A 669 19.39 1.36 14.63
N LEU A 670 19.44 1.89 13.41
CA LEU A 670 19.97 1.17 12.25
C LEU A 670 21.49 0.95 12.31
N LYS A 671 22.25 1.92 12.83
CA LYS A 671 23.70 1.79 13.02
C LYS A 671 24.03 0.67 14.01
N LEU A 672 23.34 0.63 15.16
CA LEU A 672 23.50 -0.44 16.15
C LEU A 672 23.09 -1.80 15.59
N LEU A 673 22.00 -1.85 14.83
CA LEU A 673 21.54 -3.06 14.16
C LEU A 673 22.55 -3.56 13.10
N GLN A 674 23.16 -2.66 12.34
CA GLN A 674 24.22 -3.01 11.41
C GLN A 674 25.44 -3.59 12.15
N LEU A 675 25.91 -2.92 13.19
CA LEU A 675 27.04 -3.40 14.00
C LEU A 675 26.78 -4.77 14.63
N TYR A 676 25.52 -5.04 15.00
CA TYR A 676 25.10 -6.33 15.52
C TYR A 676 25.21 -7.45 14.49
N TYR A 677 24.66 -7.26 13.29
CA TYR A 677 24.73 -8.29 12.25
C TYR A 677 26.12 -8.41 11.61
N GLU A 678 26.96 -7.38 11.67
CA GLU A 678 28.38 -7.46 11.31
C GLU A 678 29.23 -8.20 12.37
N GLY A 679 28.65 -8.56 13.52
CA GLY A 679 29.38 -9.25 14.59
C GLY A 679 30.43 -8.39 15.31
N LYS A 680 30.39 -7.06 15.13
CA LYS A 680 31.34 -6.10 15.75
C LYS A 680 31.06 -5.83 17.23
N MET A 681 29.94 -6.36 17.78
CA MET A 681 29.64 -6.30 19.21
C MET A 681 30.24 -7.50 19.95
N PRO A 682 30.91 -7.31 21.10
CA PRO A 682 31.46 -8.41 21.89
C PRO A 682 30.33 -9.26 22.48
N ASN A 683 30.35 -10.56 22.18
CA ASN A 683 29.45 -11.54 22.80
C ASN A 683 30.03 -12.00 24.14
N LEU A 684 29.22 -11.97 25.20
CA LEU A 684 29.63 -12.37 26.56
C LEU A 684 29.45 -13.86 26.86
N GLU A 685 28.73 -14.62 26.03
CA GLU A 685 28.46 -16.05 26.26
C GLU A 685 29.16 -16.96 25.23
N GLU A 686 30.10 -17.79 25.69
CA GLU A 686 30.73 -18.88 24.91
C GLU A 686 29.89 -20.17 24.86
N THR A 687 28.72 -20.22 25.51
CA THR A 687 27.89 -21.43 25.51
C THR A 687 26.41 -21.09 25.49
N ASN A 688 25.67 -21.56 24.48
CA ASN A 688 24.25 -21.85 24.66
C ASN A 688 23.86 -23.11 23.87
N LYS A 689 23.58 -24.18 24.61
CA LYS A 689 22.60 -25.17 24.20
C LYS A 689 21.28 -24.41 24.04
N VAL A 690 20.74 -24.37 22.83
CA VAL A 690 19.34 -23.98 22.63
C VAL A 690 18.52 -24.87 23.57
N PRO A 691 17.80 -24.33 24.57
CA PRO A 691 16.80 -25.12 25.25
C PRO A 691 15.75 -25.41 24.20
N THR A 692 15.75 -26.64 23.67
CA THR A 692 14.60 -27.15 22.92
C THR A 692 13.38 -26.92 23.80
N PRO A 693 12.36 -26.17 23.35
CA PRO A 693 11.12 -26.10 24.10
C PRO A 693 10.59 -27.52 24.18
N LYS A 694 10.60 -28.11 25.38
CA LYS A 694 9.77 -29.30 25.61
C LYS A 694 8.35 -28.82 25.37
N ALA A 695 7.74 -29.30 24.28
CA ALA A 695 6.32 -29.12 24.06
C ALA A 695 5.62 -29.49 25.37
N ALA A 696 4.81 -28.57 25.91
CA ALA A 696 4.01 -28.83 27.09
C ALA A 696 3.26 -30.15 26.87
N GLN A 697 3.66 -31.20 27.59
CA GLN A 697 2.88 -32.42 27.66
C GLN A 697 1.60 -32.01 28.38
N ALA A 698 0.51 -31.91 27.62
CA ALA A 698 -0.81 -31.69 28.18
C ALA A 698 -1.07 -32.82 29.19
N GLU A 699 -1.04 -32.50 30.48
CA GLU A 699 -1.58 -33.38 31.50
C GLU A 699 -3.08 -33.51 31.21
N ALA A 700 -3.50 -34.71 30.82
CA ALA A 700 -4.87 -35.01 30.43
C ALA A 700 -5.81 -34.87 31.64
N SER A 701 -6.27 -33.65 31.89
CA SER A 701 -7.39 -33.31 32.75
C SER A 701 -8.60 -33.04 31.85
N GLY A 702 -9.79 -33.51 32.22
CA GLY A 702 -10.98 -33.37 31.38
C GLY A 702 -11.47 -31.91 31.30
N LEU A 703 -12.10 -31.53 30.19
CA LEU A 703 -12.61 -30.18 29.87
C LEU A 703 -13.31 -29.41 31.02
N LEU A 704 -13.94 -30.12 31.96
CA LEU A 704 -14.71 -29.52 33.07
C LEU A 704 -13.82 -29.03 34.23
N ASP A 705 -12.61 -29.58 34.40
CA ASP A 705 -11.70 -29.29 35.51
C ASP A 705 -10.49 -28.42 35.10
N GLU A 706 -10.35 -28.09 33.81
CA GLU A 706 -9.21 -27.34 33.27
C GLU A 706 -9.25 -25.85 33.66
N ILE A 707 -8.27 -25.38 34.43
CA ILE A 707 -8.04 -23.95 34.69
C ILE A 707 -6.89 -23.46 33.82
N ILE A 708 -7.21 -22.60 32.86
CA ILE A 708 -6.23 -22.01 31.95
C ILE A 708 -5.40 -20.94 32.70
N LYS A 709 -4.09 -21.15 32.82
CA LYS A 709 -3.14 -20.21 33.43
C LYS A 709 -2.02 -19.84 32.45
N PRO A 710 -1.45 -18.63 32.53
CA PRO A 710 -0.24 -18.28 31.80
C PRO A 710 0.91 -19.24 32.13
N ARG A 711 1.84 -19.47 31.19
CA ARG A 711 3.04 -20.27 31.43
C ARG A 711 3.80 -19.77 32.65
N ASN A 712 4.43 -20.70 33.39
CA ASN A 712 5.12 -20.39 34.64
C ASN A 712 6.29 -19.41 34.41
N ARG A 713 6.42 -18.40 35.29
CA ARG A 713 7.46 -17.35 35.22
C ARG A 713 8.91 -17.88 35.22
N MET A 714 9.16 -19.07 35.78
CA MET A 714 10.50 -19.66 35.80
C MET A 714 10.89 -20.33 34.47
N GLU A 715 9.92 -20.63 33.60
CA GLU A 715 10.15 -21.28 32.32
C GLU A 715 10.23 -20.27 31.16
N LEU A 716 9.74 -19.05 31.39
CA LEU A 716 9.73 -17.98 30.40
C LEU A 716 11.09 -17.22 30.40
N PRO A 717 11.69 -16.97 29.23
CA PRO A 717 12.86 -16.12 29.11
C PRO A 717 12.56 -14.65 29.53
N PRO A 718 13.57 -13.79 29.74
CA PRO A 718 13.32 -12.38 29.97
C PRO A 718 12.71 -11.70 28.73
N LEU A 719 11.85 -10.69 28.95
CA LEU A 719 11.21 -9.92 27.88
C LEU A 719 12.23 -9.19 26.98
N PHE A 720 13.31 -8.70 27.60
CA PHE A 720 14.41 -8.03 26.94
C PHE A 720 15.68 -8.84 27.10
N SER A 721 16.42 -9.02 26.02
CA SER A 721 17.80 -9.47 26.04
C SER A 721 18.70 -8.39 25.45
N LYS A 722 19.87 -8.17 26.04
CA LYS A 722 20.84 -7.25 25.45
C LYS A 722 21.39 -7.85 24.17
N LEU A 723 21.76 -7.00 23.21
CA LEU A 723 22.33 -7.49 21.95
C LEU A 723 23.67 -8.22 22.17
N SER A 724 24.43 -7.86 23.21
CA SER A 724 25.67 -8.53 23.60
C SER A 724 25.49 -9.96 24.14
N GLU A 725 24.26 -10.35 24.50
CA GLU A 725 23.93 -11.67 25.05
C GLU A 725 23.52 -12.66 23.94
N ARG A 726 23.11 -12.16 22.76
CA ARG A 726 22.58 -12.99 21.67
C ARG A 726 23.53 -13.01 20.47
N LYS A 727 23.99 -14.20 20.07
CA LYS A 727 24.73 -14.37 18.81
C LYS A 727 23.86 -13.97 17.59
N PRO A 728 24.36 -13.09 16.70
CA PRO A 728 23.66 -12.74 15.46
C PRO A 728 23.67 -13.90 14.45
N GLU A 729 22.69 -13.91 13.56
CA GLU A 729 22.66 -14.79 12.38
C GLU A 729 23.59 -14.25 11.30
N SER A 730 24.15 -15.15 10.48
CA SER A 730 25.02 -14.76 9.36
C SER A 730 24.19 -14.20 8.21
N LEU A 731 24.35 -12.91 7.94
CA LEU A 731 23.61 -12.20 6.89
C LEU A 731 24.56 -11.54 5.89
N ASP A 732 24.21 -11.57 4.62
CA ASP A 732 24.96 -10.98 3.52
C ASP A 732 24.54 -9.54 3.21
N TYR A 733 23.24 -9.24 3.37
CA TYR A 733 22.69 -7.92 3.06
C TYR A 733 21.57 -7.49 4.00
N LEU A 734 21.39 -6.16 4.09
CA LEU A 734 20.25 -5.51 4.72
C LEU A 734 19.40 -4.82 3.65
N GLY A 735 18.12 -5.14 3.57
CA GLY A 735 17.19 -4.62 2.59
C GLY A 735 16.01 -3.87 3.20
N VAL A 736 15.42 -2.96 2.43
CA VAL A 736 14.21 -2.21 2.82
C VAL A 736 13.24 -2.14 1.66
N SER A 737 11.95 -2.16 1.95
CA SER A 737 10.87 -1.97 0.97
C SER A 737 9.84 -0.99 1.50
N TYR A 738 9.70 0.16 0.85
CA TYR A 738 8.80 1.23 1.32
C TYR A 738 8.19 2.04 0.17
N GLY A 739 7.12 2.80 0.44
CA GLY A 739 6.53 3.75 -0.50
C GLY A 739 7.42 4.98 -0.69
N LEU A 740 7.76 5.31 -1.94
CA LEU A 740 8.73 6.35 -2.24
C LEU A 740 8.21 7.76 -1.84
N THR A 741 8.77 8.30 -0.77
CA THR A 741 8.62 9.71 -0.36
C THR A 741 9.98 10.39 -0.27
N SER A 742 10.01 11.72 -0.43
CA SER A 742 11.25 12.52 -0.39
C SER A 742 11.98 12.40 0.96
N ASP A 743 11.24 12.41 2.06
CA ASP A 743 11.79 12.34 3.42
C ASP A 743 12.40 10.97 3.73
N LEU A 744 11.70 9.88 3.40
CA LEU A 744 12.21 8.52 3.60
C LEU A 744 13.40 8.25 2.67
N LEU A 745 13.35 8.70 1.41
CA LEU A 745 14.49 8.57 0.50
C LEU A 745 15.74 9.26 1.04
N ARG A 746 15.60 10.47 1.60
CA ARG A 746 16.72 11.18 2.24
C ARG A 746 17.23 10.44 3.47
N PHE A 747 16.33 9.86 4.28
CA PHE A 747 16.69 9.07 5.45
C PHE A 747 17.52 7.83 5.09
N TRP A 748 17.05 7.00 4.14
CA TRP A 748 17.76 5.78 3.74
C TRP A 748 19.10 6.06 3.07
N LYS A 749 19.18 7.13 2.27
CA LYS A 749 20.45 7.58 1.68
C LYS A 749 21.47 8.02 2.71
N LYS A 750 21.05 8.71 3.78
CA LYS A 750 21.92 9.06 4.91
C LYS A 750 22.41 7.83 5.68
N CYS A 751 21.68 6.72 5.62
CA CYS A 751 22.06 5.45 6.24
C CYS A 751 22.95 4.57 5.33
N GLY A 752 23.22 5.01 4.09
CA GLY A 752 24.08 4.31 3.14
C GLY A 752 23.39 3.23 2.30
N PHE A 753 22.06 3.24 2.20
CA PHE A 753 21.34 2.30 1.33
C PHE A 753 21.36 2.75 -0.14
N LEU A 754 21.41 1.78 -1.05
CA LEU A 754 21.42 1.96 -2.50
C LEU A 754 20.10 1.48 -3.13
N PRO A 755 19.47 2.26 -4.01
CA PRO A 755 18.25 1.84 -4.69
C PRO A 755 18.55 0.78 -5.75
N VAL A 756 17.74 -0.28 -5.79
CA VAL A 756 17.89 -1.41 -6.73
C VAL A 756 16.65 -1.61 -7.59
N TYR A 757 15.47 -1.34 -7.04
CA TYR A 757 14.23 -1.55 -7.78
C TYR A 757 13.16 -0.53 -7.40
N LEU A 758 12.43 -0.03 -8.40
CA LEU A 758 11.27 0.84 -8.22
C LEU A 758 10.11 0.29 -9.06
N ARG A 759 8.98 0.01 -8.41
CA ARG A 759 7.78 -0.46 -9.08
C ARG A 759 7.15 0.68 -9.91
N GLN A 760 6.72 0.39 -11.14
CA GLN A 760 6.08 1.40 -12.00
C GLN A 760 4.64 1.70 -11.57
N THR A 761 3.87 0.67 -11.23
CA THR A 761 2.48 0.83 -10.80
C THR A 761 2.42 1.37 -9.36
N GLN A 762 1.70 2.48 -9.18
CA GLN A 762 1.42 3.03 -7.87
C GLN A 762 0.54 2.08 -7.07
N ASN A 763 0.75 2.07 -5.75
CA ASN A 763 -0.16 1.39 -4.85
C ASN A 763 -1.46 2.20 -4.76
N ALA A 764 -2.61 1.59 -5.05
CA ALA A 764 -3.91 2.26 -5.02
C ALA A 764 -4.24 2.90 -3.66
N LEU A 765 -3.70 2.33 -2.57
CA LEU A 765 -3.96 2.81 -1.20
C LEU A 765 -3.16 4.05 -0.80
N THR A 766 -1.89 4.16 -1.23
CA THR A 766 -1.02 5.28 -0.85
C THR A 766 -0.77 6.26 -1.98
N GLY A 767 -1.05 5.88 -3.23
CA GLY A 767 -0.66 6.64 -4.43
C GLY A 767 0.85 6.67 -4.68
N GLU A 768 1.62 5.87 -3.93
CA GLU A 768 3.08 5.87 -3.99
C GLU A 768 3.60 4.61 -4.70
N ASN A 769 4.78 4.73 -5.32
CA ASN A 769 5.48 3.58 -5.90
C ASN A 769 6.37 2.91 -4.86
N SER A 770 6.35 1.58 -4.80
CA SER A 770 7.21 0.82 -3.89
C SER A 770 8.66 0.79 -4.39
N CYS A 771 9.60 1.18 -3.53
CA CYS A 771 11.04 1.19 -3.76
C CYS A 771 11.73 0.15 -2.87
N ILE A 772 12.66 -0.62 -3.45
CA ILE A 772 13.55 -1.53 -2.74
C ILE A 772 14.96 -0.94 -2.75
N MET A 773 15.54 -0.80 -1.56
CA MET A 773 16.94 -0.40 -1.39
C MET A 773 17.69 -1.46 -0.59
N LEU A 774 18.96 -1.66 -0.92
CA LEU A 774 19.84 -2.65 -0.30
C LEU A 774 21.11 -2.00 0.24
N LYS A 775 21.73 -2.68 1.20
CA LYS A 775 23.05 -2.37 1.75
C LYS A 775 23.77 -3.70 2.02
N ILE A 776 25.04 -3.80 1.62
CA ILE A 776 25.88 -4.97 1.91
C ILE A 776 26.31 -4.93 3.37
N LEU A 777 26.41 -6.12 3.99
CA LEU A 777 27.03 -6.34 5.30
C LEU A 777 28.39 -7.03 5.09
N ASN A 778 29.35 -6.80 5.98
CA ASN A 778 30.70 -7.42 5.97
C ASN A 778 31.56 -7.09 4.73
N GLU A 779 31.67 -5.81 4.35
CA GLU A 779 32.59 -5.36 3.28
C GLU A 779 34.07 -5.68 3.56
N GLU A 780 34.46 -5.91 4.82
CA GLU A 780 35.85 -6.11 5.24
C GLU A 780 36.36 -7.55 5.04
N GLU A 781 35.51 -8.57 5.18
CA GLU A 781 35.90 -9.99 5.07
C GLU A 781 35.76 -10.57 3.65
N LYS A 782 34.88 -10.02 2.81
CA LYS A 782 34.60 -10.50 1.44
C LYS A 782 35.24 -9.62 0.36
N ARG A 783 36.56 -9.40 0.45
CA ARG A 783 37.33 -8.62 -0.54
C ARG A 783 37.62 -9.36 -1.86
N ASP A 784 37.16 -10.60 -2.01
CA ASP A 784 37.27 -11.37 -3.26
C ASP A 784 35.95 -11.28 -4.05
N ASP A 785 35.95 -10.59 -5.20
CA ASP A 785 34.97 -10.51 -6.32
C ASP A 785 33.45 -10.30 -6.04
N GLU A 786 32.93 -10.63 -4.85
CA GLU A 786 31.50 -10.62 -4.51
C GLU A 786 30.97 -9.24 -4.10
N SER A 787 31.81 -8.27 -3.74
CA SER A 787 31.37 -6.90 -3.39
C SER A 787 30.89 -6.07 -4.60
N SER A 788 30.97 -6.63 -5.82
CA SER A 788 30.59 -5.99 -7.08
C SER A 788 29.08 -6.07 -7.42
N TRP A 789 28.34 -7.07 -6.92
CA TRP A 789 26.96 -7.31 -7.38
C TRP A 789 26.01 -6.14 -7.08
N LEU A 790 26.13 -5.49 -5.92
CA LEU A 790 25.27 -4.35 -5.57
C LEU A 790 25.58 -3.13 -6.44
N LYS A 791 26.87 -2.90 -6.78
CA LYS A 791 27.27 -1.85 -7.72
C LYS A 791 26.69 -2.14 -9.11
N ALA A 792 26.77 -3.39 -9.58
CA ALA A 792 26.19 -3.82 -10.85
C ALA A 792 24.66 -3.64 -10.90
N PHE A 793 23.94 -4.07 -9.86
CA PHE A 793 22.49 -3.87 -9.75
C PHE A 793 22.11 -2.39 -9.71
N ASN A 794 22.89 -1.55 -9.04
CA ASN A 794 22.66 -0.11 -9.02
C ASN A 794 22.87 0.52 -10.40
N GLN A 795 23.94 0.18 -11.10
CA GLN A 795 24.21 0.68 -12.46
C GLN A 795 23.09 0.29 -13.44
N ASP A 796 22.64 -0.96 -13.39
CA ASP A 796 21.52 -1.42 -14.21
C ASP A 796 20.21 -0.73 -13.81
N PHE A 797 19.96 -0.54 -12.51
CA PHE A 797 18.82 0.25 -12.03
C PHE A 797 18.86 1.69 -12.55
N GLN A 798 20.01 2.38 -12.48
CA GLN A 798 20.15 3.74 -13.00
C GLN A 798 19.86 3.80 -14.50
N ARG A 799 20.39 2.85 -15.29
CA ARG A 799 20.14 2.77 -16.73
C ARG A 799 18.66 2.55 -17.04
N ARG A 800 18.00 1.60 -16.36
CA ARG A 800 16.57 1.35 -16.50
C ARG A 800 15.75 2.56 -16.06
N PHE A 801 16.10 3.19 -14.95
CA PHE A 801 15.38 4.34 -14.40
C PHE A 801 15.45 5.54 -15.34
N ILE A 802 16.63 5.87 -15.89
CA ILE A 802 16.79 6.94 -16.89
C ILE A 802 15.86 6.71 -18.09
N SER A 803 15.72 5.46 -18.55
CA SER A 803 14.82 5.12 -19.66
C SER A 803 13.34 5.14 -19.26
N LEU A 804 13.00 4.95 -17.98
CA LEU A 804 11.63 4.88 -17.48
C LEU A 804 11.07 6.24 -17.04
N LEU A 805 11.93 7.25 -16.85
CA LEU A 805 11.56 8.58 -16.34
C LEU A 805 10.48 9.28 -17.17
N SER A 806 10.45 9.08 -18.49
CA SER A 806 9.48 9.70 -19.40
C SER A 806 8.08 9.08 -19.37
N TYR A 807 7.94 7.86 -18.82
CA TYR A 807 6.68 7.12 -18.80
C TYR A 807 5.90 7.43 -17.51
N GLN A 808 5.69 6.43 -16.66
CA GLN A 808 4.88 6.55 -15.44
C GLN A 808 5.50 7.50 -14.40
N PHE A 809 6.80 7.78 -14.51
CA PHE A 809 7.54 8.66 -13.61
C PHE A 809 7.59 10.12 -14.10
N LYS A 810 6.86 10.47 -15.17
CA LYS A 810 6.70 11.85 -15.62
C LYS A 810 6.05 12.72 -14.54
N SER A 811 5.11 12.19 -13.76
CA SER A 811 4.43 12.95 -12.70
C SER A 811 5.31 13.26 -11.50
N TYR A 812 6.50 12.66 -11.36
CA TYR A 812 7.35 12.90 -10.20
C TYR A 812 8.01 14.26 -10.22
N GLN A 813 8.14 14.87 -9.04
CA GLN A 813 8.95 16.07 -8.87
C GLN A 813 10.41 15.80 -9.30
N PRO A 814 11.02 16.68 -10.11
CA PRO A 814 12.39 16.47 -10.60
C PRO A 814 13.43 16.33 -9.47
N SER A 815 13.19 16.95 -8.33
CA SER A 815 14.02 16.84 -7.13
C SER A 815 14.06 15.43 -6.55
N VAL A 816 12.94 14.69 -6.57
CA VAL A 816 12.87 13.30 -6.09
C VAL A 816 13.59 12.37 -7.05
N ALA A 817 13.36 12.54 -8.35
CA ALA A 817 14.04 11.77 -9.39
C ALA A 817 15.56 12.00 -9.37
N LEU A 818 16.00 13.25 -9.20
CA LEU A 818 17.42 13.58 -9.06
C LEU A 818 18.02 12.93 -7.81
N ASN A 819 17.30 13.01 -6.68
CA ASN A 819 17.75 12.35 -5.47
C ASN A 819 17.92 10.86 -5.70
N LEU A 820 17.04 10.16 -6.43
CA LEU A 820 17.23 8.72 -6.72
C LEU A 820 18.49 8.42 -7.53
N LEU A 821 18.82 9.25 -8.52
CA LEU A 821 20.00 9.06 -9.39
C LEU A 821 21.33 9.38 -8.71
N GLN A 822 21.35 10.31 -7.76
CA GLN A 822 22.58 10.65 -7.06
C GLN A 822 23.11 9.45 -6.24
N LYS A 823 24.40 9.12 -6.35
CA LYS A 823 25.04 8.18 -5.42
C LYS A 823 25.05 8.78 -4.00
N PRO A 824 24.85 7.99 -2.93
CA PRO A 824 24.98 8.49 -1.56
C PRO A 824 26.43 8.90 -1.27
N ARG A 825 26.62 9.97 -0.50
CA ARG A 825 27.95 10.53 -0.18
C ARG A 825 28.91 9.51 0.44
N ALA A 826 28.41 8.61 1.28
CA ALA A 826 29.22 7.56 1.92
C ALA A 826 29.86 6.58 0.91
N VAL A 827 29.26 6.38 -0.26
CA VAL A 827 29.81 5.52 -1.33
C VAL A 827 30.78 6.30 -2.23
N LEU A 828 30.63 7.63 -2.30
CA LEU A 828 31.57 8.48 -3.02
C LEU A 828 32.92 8.58 -2.28
N GLU A 829 32.92 8.55 -0.94
CA GLU A 829 34.16 8.55 -0.14
C GLU A 829 34.96 7.23 -0.23
N SER A 830 34.30 6.08 -0.48
CA SER A 830 34.99 4.81 -0.72
C SER A 830 35.45 4.63 -2.17
N ASP A 831 34.72 5.19 -3.14
CA ASP A 831 35.12 5.19 -4.57
C ASP A 831 36.34 6.12 -4.84
N GLU A 832 36.71 7.06 -3.96
CA GLU A 832 37.91 7.92 -4.11
C GLU A 832 39.24 7.12 -4.08
N ILE A 833 39.25 5.92 -3.50
CA ILE A 833 40.43 5.04 -3.44
C ILE A 833 40.56 4.18 -4.72
N ASP A 834 39.46 3.92 -5.43
CA ASP A 834 39.37 3.08 -6.65
C ASP A 834 39.37 3.89 -7.97
N ALA A 835 39.83 5.14 -7.95
CA ALA A 835 39.88 6.04 -9.11
C ALA A 835 40.76 5.54 -10.29
N SER A 836 41.45 4.40 -10.14
CA SER A 836 42.25 3.78 -11.19
C SER A 836 41.43 2.94 -12.18
N VAL A 837 40.24 2.45 -11.81
CA VAL A 837 39.41 1.54 -12.64
C VAL A 837 38.32 2.26 -13.46
N ASP A 838 37.93 3.47 -13.06
CA ASP A 838 36.89 4.28 -13.75
C ASP A 838 37.39 5.05 -14.99
N SER A 839 38.64 4.79 -15.42
CA SER A 839 39.23 5.32 -16.66
C SER A 839 38.55 4.81 -17.95
N SER A 840 37.65 3.82 -17.84
CA SER A 840 36.84 3.28 -18.94
C SER A 840 35.56 4.09 -19.27
N CYS A 841 35.23 5.11 -18.49
CA CYS A 841 33.93 5.82 -18.56
C CYS A 841 33.98 7.20 -19.27
N LYS A 842 35.07 7.55 -19.95
CA LYS A 842 35.15 8.78 -20.74
C LYS A 842 34.46 8.61 -22.09
N LEU A 843 33.68 9.61 -22.51
CA LEU A 843 32.97 9.60 -23.79
C LEU A 843 33.96 9.42 -24.96
N SER A 844 33.84 8.32 -25.70
CA SER A 844 34.65 8.13 -26.91
C SER A 844 34.11 8.99 -28.07
N PRO A 845 34.97 9.53 -28.94
CA PRO A 845 34.53 10.31 -30.10
C PRO A 845 33.60 9.52 -31.03
N SER A 846 33.80 8.21 -31.16
CA SER A 846 32.96 7.32 -31.96
C SER A 846 31.55 7.14 -31.38
N GLU A 847 31.42 7.06 -30.06
CA GLU A 847 30.11 7.05 -29.39
C GLU A 847 29.41 8.41 -29.52
N LEU A 848 30.16 9.51 -29.48
CA LEU A 848 29.60 10.84 -29.66
C LEU A 848 28.95 11.00 -31.04
N TYR A 849 29.60 10.55 -32.12
CA TYR A 849 29.03 10.57 -33.48
C TYR A 849 27.79 9.69 -33.65
N PHE A 850 27.63 8.65 -32.82
CA PHE A 850 26.40 7.85 -32.79
C PHE A 850 25.22 8.63 -32.20
N TYR A 851 25.46 9.48 -31.20
CA TYR A 851 24.41 10.23 -30.52
C TYR A 851 24.14 11.62 -31.13
N LEU A 852 25.17 12.32 -31.63
CA LEU A 852 25.09 13.69 -32.12
C LEU A 852 25.77 13.81 -33.49
N THR A 853 25.08 14.42 -34.46
CA THR A 853 25.69 14.74 -35.76
C THR A 853 26.43 16.08 -35.72
N LEU A 854 27.29 16.35 -36.71
CA LEU A 854 27.96 17.64 -36.85
C LEU A 854 26.98 18.81 -37.06
N TYR A 855 25.80 18.55 -37.65
CA TYR A 855 24.76 19.56 -37.80
C TYR A 855 24.12 19.91 -36.46
N ASP A 856 23.95 18.94 -35.58
CA ASP A 856 23.42 19.15 -34.23
C ASP A 856 24.38 19.96 -33.37
N MET A 857 25.68 19.77 -33.55
CA MET A 857 26.71 20.60 -32.91
C MET A 857 26.60 22.07 -33.32
N LYS A 858 26.33 22.36 -34.60
CA LYS A 858 26.09 23.73 -35.07
C LYS A 858 24.81 24.32 -34.46
N ARG A 859 23.74 23.53 -34.34
CA ARG A 859 22.47 23.95 -33.70
C ARG A 859 22.66 24.25 -32.22
N LEU A 860 23.39 23.39 -31.49
CA LEU A 860 23.74 23.61 -30.08
C LEU A 860 24.55 24.88 -29.89
N LYS A 861 25.49 25.17 -30.80
CA LYS A 861 26.26 26.42 -30.81
C LYS A 861 25.36 27.64 -31.00
N MET A 862 24.48 27.62 -32.00
CA MET A 862 23.52 28.71 -32.26
C MET A 862 22.62 28.99 -31.03
N TYR A 863 22.19 27.95 -30.33
CA TYR A 863 21.43 28.11 -29.09
C TYR A 863 22.29 28.64 -27.94
N SER A 864 23.54 28.18 -27.78
CA SER A 864 24.44 28.70 -26.75
C SER A 864 24.76 30.18 -26.93
N ASP A 865 24.75 30.66 -28.18
CA ASP A 865 24.93 32.05 -28.57
C ASP A 865 23.62 32.87 -28.49
N LYS A 866 22.51 32.24 -28.07
CA LYS A 866 21.16 32.83 -27.94
C LYS A 866 20.56 33.33 -29.26
N LEU A 867 20.97 32.75 -30.39
CA LEU A 867 20.46 33.12 -31.71
C LEU A 867 19.15 32.42 -32.07
N VAL A 868 18.82 31.33 -31.37
CA VAL A 868 17.65 30.49 -31.67
C VAL A 868 16.90 30.13 -30.39
N ASP A 869 15.60 29.87 -30.51
CA ASP A 869 14.75 29.37 -29.44
C ASP A 869 15.04 27.93 -29.05
N TYR A 870 14.64 27.56 -27.83
CA TYR A 870 14.91 26.24 -27.27
C TYR A 870 14.23 25.09 -28.03
N HIS A 871 13.15 25.34 -28.77
CA HIS A 871 12.46 24.33 -29.58
C HIS A 871 13.39 23.67 -30.61
N LEU A 872 14.38 24.39 -31.16
CA LEU A 872 15.33 23.83 -32.13
C LEU A 872 16.30 22.83 -31.50
N ILE A 873 16.46 22.77 -30.18
CA ILE A 873 17.40 21.83 -29.53
C ILE A 873 16.71 20.70 -28.76
N MET A 874 15.38 20.70 -28.69
CA MET A 874 14.60 19.75 -27.87
C MET A 874 14.81 18.28 -28.24
N ASP A 875 15.12 17.99 -29.50
CA ASP A 875 15.48 16.66 -30.01
C ASP A 875 16.82 16.14 -29.48
N MET A 876 17.77 17.04 -29.22
CA MET A 876 19.13 16.70 -28.77
C MET A 876 19.25 16.60 -27.24
N VAL A 877 18.40 17.33 -26.51
CA VAL A 877 18.43 17.42 -25.03
C VAL A 877 18.30 16.04 -24.33
N PRO A 878 17.46 15.09 -24.78
CA PRO A 878 17.38 13.77 -24.17
C PRO A 878 18.68 12.97 -24.27
N HIS A 879 19.40 13.11 -25.38
CA HIS A 879 20.70 12.46 -25.59
C HIS A 879 21.76 13.08 -24.67
N LEU A 880 21.83 14.40 -24.61
CA LEU A 880 22.72 15.12 -23.69
C LEU A 880 22.45 14.77 -22.23
N ALA A 881 21.18 14.69 -21.83
CA ALA A 881 20.79 14.30 -20.47
C ALA A 881 21.19 12.85 -20.16
N LYS A 882 20.98 11.90 -21.08
CA LYS A 882 21.42 10.50 -20.91
C LYS A 882 22.93 10.39 -20.73
N ILE A 883 23.71 11.09 -21.55
CA ILE A 883 25.18 11.07 -21.45
C ILE A 883 25.63 11.68 -20.11
N TYR A 884 24.99 12.77 -19.68
CA TYR A 884 25.28 13.38 -18.39
C TYR A 884 25.00 12.45 -17.19
N PHE A 885 23.79 11.88 -17.12
CA PHE A 885 23.37 11.07 -15.97
C PHE A 885 23.97 9.65 -15.96
N THR A 886 24.52 9.17 -17.08
CA THR A 886 25.32 7.93 -17.12
C THR A 886 26.76 8.14 -16.65
N GLY A 887 27.16 9.37 -16.30
CA GLY A 887 28.50 9.67 -15.78
C GLY A 887 29.58 9.82 -16.85
N LYS A 888 29.21 9.79 -18.14
CA LYS A 888 30.15 9.91 -19.26
C LYS A 888 30.70 11.33 -19.50
N MET A 889 30.16 12.33 -18.80
CA MET A 889 30.62 13.72 -18.79
C MET A 889 31.04 14.17 -17.37
N PRO A 890 32.17 13.70 -16.83
CA PRO A 890 32.62 14.05 -15.49
C PRO A 890 33.04 15.53 -15.35
N ASP A 891 33.45 16.17 -16.45
CA ASP A 891 33.95 17.56 -16.45
C ASP A 891 32.85 18.60 -16.18
N VAL A 892 31.58 18.23 -16.40
CA VAL A 892 30.45 19.16 -16.30
C VAL A 892 29.87 19.15 -14.88
N LYS A 893 30.29 20.11 -14.06
CA LYS A 893 29.66 20.37 -12.75
C LYS A 893 28.44 21.29 -12.91
N LEU A 894 27.25 20.72 -12.72
CA LEU A 894 25.97 21.43 -12.70
C LEU A 894 25.48 21.63 -11.26
N SER A 895 24.80 22.75 -11.00
CA SER A 895 24.07 22.96 -9.74
C SER A 895 22.88 21.97 -9.63
N ILE A 896 22.43 21.65 -8.42
CA ILE A 896 21.29 20.76 -8.18
C ILE A 896 20.04 21.22 -8.94
N VAL A 897 19.77 22.52 -8.98
CA VAL A 897 18.63 23.09 -9.74
C VAL A 897 18.82 22.92 -11.24
N GLN A 898 20.05 23.08 -11.74
CA GLN A 898 20.39 22.86 -13.15
C GLN A 898 20.27 21.38 -13.55
N GLN A 899 20.67 20.46 -12.67
CA GLN A 899 20.50 19.02 -12.88
C GLN A 899 19.01 18.64 -12.87
N ALA A 900 18.25 19.14 -11.91
CA ALA A 900 16.81 18.92 -11.83
C ALA A 900 16.09 19.43 -13.09
N MET A 901 16.54 20.57 -13.62
CA MET A 901 16.04 21.12 -14.87
C MET A 901 16.38 20.24 -16.09
N LEU A 902 17.64 19.84 -16.23
CA LEU A 902 18.09 18.97 -17.32
C LEU A 902 17.34 17.63 -17.30
N LEU A 903 17.09 17.08 -16.11
CA LEU A 903 16.28 15.88 -15.91
C LEU A 903 14.83 16.11 -16.31
N GLY A 904 14.23 17.22 -15.88
CA GLY A 904 12.83 17.55 -16.14
C GLY A 904 12.52 17.73 -17.63
N ILE A 905 13.34 18.50 -18.34
CA ILE A 905 13.16 18.74 -19.79
C ILE A 905 13.63 17.54 -20.61
N GLY A 906 14.82 17.02 -20.29
CA GLY A 906 15.48 16.00 -21.12
C GLY A 906 14.98 14.57 -20.90
N LEU A 907 14.73 14.16 -19.65
CA LEU A 907 14.39 12.77 -19.32
C LEU A 907 12.91 12.57 -18.95
N GLN A 908 12.26 13.54 -18.29
CA GLN A 908 10.83 13.45 -17.98
C GLN A 908 9.92 14.05 -19.06
N HIS A 909 10.47 14.81 -20.01
CA HIS A 909 9.73 15.50 -21.07
C HIS A 909 8.56 16.35 -20.53
N LYS A 910 8.83 17.11 -19.46
CA LYS A 910 7.90 18.09 -18.91
C LYS A 910 7.92 19.38 -19.71
N SER A 911 6.79 20.07 -19.74
CA SER A 911 6.74 21.43 -20.29
C SER A 911 7.47 22.41 -19.36
N VAL A 912 7.87 23.56 -19.90
CA VAL A 912 8.50 24.63 -19.10
C VAL A 912 7.53 25.17 -18.05
N GLU A 913 6.23 25.19 -18.33
CA GLU A 913 5.18 25.62 -17.40
C GLU A 913 4.98 24.63 -16.24
N GLU A 914 4.94 23.33 -16.55
CA GLU A 914 4.89 22.28 -15.52
C GLU A 914 6.13 22.35 -14.61
N LEU A 915 7.31 22.59 -15.18
CA LEU A 915 8.54 22.76 -14.41
C LEU A 915 8.57 24.05 -13.60
N ALA A 916 7.97 25.13 -14.10
CA ALA A 916 7.80 26.37 -13.35
C ALA A 916 6.97 26.16 -12.09
N ASN A 917 5.87 25.42 -12.20
CA ASN A 917 5.03 25.05 -11.07
C ASN A 917 5.76 24.11 -10.09
N ASP A 918 6.50 23.13 -10.58
CA ASP A 918 7.21 22.16 -9.75
C ASP A 918 8.39 22.76 -8.96
N LEU A 919 9.11 23.70 -9.58
CA LEU A 919 10.28 24.35 -8.97
C LEU A 919 9.93 25.64 -8.23
N GLY A 920 8.73 26.18 -8.43
CA GLY A 920 8.31 27.47 -7.88
C GLY A 920 9.10 28.66 -8.47
N LEU A 921 9.56 28.54 -9.71
CA LEU A 921 10.36 29.56 -10.40
C LEU A 921 9.63 30.05 -11.65
N PRO A 922 9.73 31.34 -12.01
CA PRO A 922 9.13 31.85 -13.23
C PRO A 922 9.80 31.26 -14.48
N SER A 923 9.02 31.06 -15.54
CA SER A 923 9.44 30.41 -16.79
C SER A 923 10.64 31.10 -17.47
N SER A 924 10.76 32.42 -17.35
CA SER A 924 11.89 33.19 -17.90
C SER A 924 13.23 32.84 -17.24
N GLN A 925 13.25 32.67 -15.92
CA GLN A 925 14.45 32.27 -15.18
C GLN A 925 14.85 30.83 -15.53
N ILE A 926 13.88 29.94 -15.71
CA ILE A 926 14.11 28.56 -16.13
C ILE A 926 14.82 28.54 -17.49
N LEU A 927 14.31 29.24 -18.50
CA LEU A 927 14.97 29.32 -19.82
C LEU A 927 16.39 29.92 -19.75
N GLY A 928 16.59 30.94 -18.90
CA GLY A 928 17.92 31.51 -18.67
C GLY A 928 18.92 30.52 -18.06
N LEU A 929 18.47 29.68 -17.11
CA LEU A 929 19.28 28.60 -16.54
C LEU A 929 19.52 27.47 -17.54
N PHE A 930 18.54 27.15 -18.38
CA PHE A 930 18.67 26.14 -19.44
C PHE A 930 19.82 26.46 -20.39
N ASN A 931 19.86 27.71 -20.84
CA ASN A 931 20.89 28.18 -21.76
C ASN A 931 22.29 28.01 -21.17
N LYS A 932 22.46 28.29 -19.86
CA LYS A 932 23.72 28.04 -19.14
C LYS A 932 24.08 26.55 -19.09
N VAL A 933 23.11 25.66 -18.91
CA VAL A 933 23.35 24.20 -18.93
C VAL A 933 23.80 23.74 -20.31
N ILE A 934 23.08 24.11 -21.36
CA ILE A 934 23.42 23.72 -22.73
C ILE A 934 24.79 24.25 -23.14
N ARG A 935 25.14 25.50 -22.74
CA ARG A 935 26.48 26.06 -22.98
C ARG A 935 27.59 25.21 -22.36
N LYS A 936 27.41 24.75 -21.11
CA LYS A 936 28.37 23.87 -20.44
C LYS A 936 28.46 22.49 -21.11
N CYS A 937 27.33 21.89 -21.47
CA CYS A 937 27.31 20.62 -22.20
C CYS A 937 28.01 20.74 -23.56
N TYR A 938 27.74 21.81 -24.31
CA TYR A 938 28.40 22.09 -25.58
C TYR A 938 29.92 22.23 -25.42
N GLN A 939 30.40 22.96 -24.41
CA GLN A 939 31.83 23.11 -24.14
C GLN A 939 32.53 21.76 -23.87
N SER A 940 31.91 20.89 -23.06
CA SER A 940 32.46 19.56 -22.78
C SER A 940 32.49 18.68 -24.02
N VAL A 941 31.40 18.64 -24.80
CA VAL A 941 31.35 17.88 -26.05
C VAL A 941 32.38 18.40 -27.07
N ASN A 942 32.55 19.71 -27.16
CA ASN A 942 33.53 20.32 -28.06
C ASN A 942 34.98 20.02 -27.63
N SER A 943 35.27 19.98 -26.33
CA SER A 943 36.59 19.56 -25.80
C SER A 943 36.95 18.13 -26.23
N VAL A 944 36.00 17.19 -26.13
CA VAL A 944 36.21 15.80 -26.55
C VAL A 944 36.47 15.70 -28.07
N LEU A 945 35.77 16.52 -28.87
CA LEU A 945 36.01 16.59 -30.31
C LEU A 945 37.38 17.19 -30.64
N GLU A 946 37.78 18.26 -29.96
CA GLU A 946 39.09 18.91 -30.13
C GLU A 946 40.25 17.96 -29.77
N GLU A 947 40.13 17.20 -28.68
CA GLU A 947 41.11 16.14 -28.33
C GLU A 947 41.22 15.08 -29.44
N SER A 948 40.10 14.66 -30.03
CA SER A 948 40.11 13.68 -31.13
C SER A 948 40.76 14.21 -32.42
N VAL A 949 40.57 15.50 -32.72
CA VAL A 949 41.21 16.16 -33.87
C VAL A 949 42.70 16.37 -33.59
N GLY A 950 43.07 16.71 -32.35
CA GLY A 950 44.46 16.79 -31.89
C GLY A 950 45.22 15.48 -32.10
N HIS A 951 44.64 14.35 -31.68
CA HIS A 951 45.23 13.02 -31.91
C HIS A 951 45.34 12.64 -33.41
N ARG A 952 44.35 12.99 -34.24
CA ARG A 952 44.42 12.80 -35.71
C ARG A 952 45.45 13.71 -36.39
N THR A 953 45.75 14.86 -35.80
CA THR A 953 46.71 15.83 -36.35
C THR A 953 48.15 15.48 -35.94
N GLN A 954 48.35 14.96 -34.72
CA GLN A 954 49.66 14.45 -34.27
C GLN A 954 50.10 13.20 -35.05
N THR A 955 49.19 12.25 -35.28
CA THR A 955 49.46 11.07 -36.13
C THR A 955 49.75 11.42 -37.59
N LYS A 956 49.26 12.56 -38.09
CA LYS A 956 49.65 13.12 -39.39
C LYS A 956 51.00 13.85 -39.34
N LYS A 957 51.32 14.54 -38.24
CA LYS A 957 52.60 15.24 -38.06
C LYS A 957 53.80 14.31 -37.92
N GLU A 958 53.65 13.11 -37.35
CA GLU A 958 54.74 12.12 -37.30
C GLU A 958 55.11 11.54 -38.67
N LEU A 959 54.21 11.63 -39.66
CA LEU A 959 54.48 11.19 -41.04
C LEU A 959 55.03 12.31 -41.95
N THR A 960 55.14 13.56 -41.45
CA THR A 960 55.59 14.73 -42.22
C THR A 960 56.58 15.57 -41.41
N ILE A 961 57.71 14.98 -41.03
CA ILE A 961 58.90 15.74 -40.64
C ILE A 961 60.05 15.27 -41.54
N GLU A 962 60.07 15.79 -42.78
CA GLU A 962 61.31 16.04 -43.50
C GLU A 962 61.43 17.55 -43.69
N SER A 963 62.60 18.04 -43.30
CA SER A 963 62.97 19.42 -43.03
C SER A 963 63.07 20.30 -44.27
N VAL A 964 62.54 21.52 -44.20
CA VAL A 964 63.18 22.70 -44.82
C VAL A 964 63.05 23.89 -43.88
N SER A 965 64.19 24.32 -43.37
CA SER A 965 64.45 25.61 -42.72
C SER A 965 64.57 26.72 -43.77
N VAL A 966 64.15 27.95 -43.43
CA VAL A 966 64.89 29.23 -43.58
C VAL A 966 63.95 30.40 -43.24
N ASP A 967 64.55 31.39 -42.57
CA ASP A 967 64.00 32.57 -41.91
C ASP A 967 63.53 33.74 -42.81
N GLU A 968 62.70 34.60 -42.20
CA GLU A 968 62.56 36.08 -42.30
C GLU A 968 62.23 36.78 -43.65
N ASP A 969 60.99 37.30 -43.79
CA ASP A 969 60.65 38.75 -43.96
C ASP A 969 59.13 38.99 -44.23
N PRO A 970 58.51 40.12 -43.81
CA PRO A 970 57.05 40.27 -43.70
C PRO A 970 56.31 41.00 -44.85
N ASP A 971 56.89 41.14 -46.05
CA ASP A 971 56.25 41.90 -47.15
C ASP A 971 55.60 41.06 -48.28
N ASN A 972 55.48 39.73 -48.11
CA ASN A 972 54.88 38.83 -49.12
C ASN A 972 53.43 38.39 -48.84
N ALA A 973 52.75 39.01 -47.87
CA ALA A 973 51.44 38.54 -47.38
C ALA A 973 50.27 38.68 -48.37
N VAL A 974 50.39 39.52 -49.42
CA VAL A 974 49.30 39.71 -50.41
C VAL A 974 49.45 38.76 -51.60
N ALA A 975 50.67 38.44 -52.03
CA ALA A 975 50.91 37.48 -53.12
C ALA A 975 50.68 36.02 -52.68
N ALA A 976 51.01 35.68 -51.42
CA ALA A 976 50.77 34.35 -50.85
C ALA A 976 49.26 34.02 -50.67
N HIS A 977 48.40 35.04 -50.61
CA HIS A 977 46.96 34.85 -50.46
C HIS A 977 46.26 34.47 -51.78
N GLU A 978 46.80 34.91 -52.94
CA GLU A 978 46.28 34.53 -54.26
C GLU A 978 46.80 33.16 -54.74
N GLU A 979 48.04 32.79 -54.38
CA GLU A 979 48.58 31.45 -54.66
C GLU A 979 47.95 30.37 -53.76
N SER A 980 47.68 30.66 -52.48
CA SER A 980 47.00 29.69 -51.59
C SER A 980 45.54 29.44 -51.96
N GLN A 981 44.84 30.41 -52.55
CA GLN A 981 43.47 30.20 -53.06
C GLN A 981 43.43 29.39 -54.37
N LYS A 982 44.46 29.50 -55.23
CA LYS A 982 44.60 28.65 -56.42
C LYS A 982 44.99 27.22 -56.05
N ALA A 983 45.92 27.04 -55.11
CA ALA A 983 46.30 25.74 -54.56
C ALA A 983 45.15 25.05 -53.81
N ALA A 984 44.32 25.80 -53.06
CA ALA A 984 43.14 25.25 -52.39
C ALA A 984 42.04 24.80 -53.38
N LYS A 985 41.89 25.48 -54.53
CA LYS A 985 40.97 25.05 -55.60
C LYS A 985 41.45 23.81 -56.35
N GLU A 986 42.76 23.64 -56.54
CA GLU A 986 43.34 22.43 -57.13
C GLU A 986 43.34 21.23 -56.17
N GLN A 987 43.52 21.47 -54.86
CA GLN A 987 43.37 20.45 -53.82
C GLN A 987 41.91 20.01 -53.61
N PHE A 988 40.94 20.92 -53.75
CA PHE A 988 39.51 20.58 -53.69
C PHE A 988 39.06 19.78 -54.93
N LYS A 989 39.67 20.02 -56.11
CA LYS A 989 39.45 19.22 -57.33
C LYS A 989 40.05 17.81 -57.24
N SER A 990 41.16 17.63 -56.54
CA SER A 990 41.83 16.32 -56.38
C SER A 990 41.26 15.48 -55.23
N GLN A 991 40.57 16.07 -54.24
CA GLN A 991 39.96 15.32 -53.12
C GLN A 991 38.55 14.77 -53.40
N VAL A 992 37.87 15.20 -54.47
CA VAL A 992 36.54 14.68 -54.85
C VAL A 992 36.61 13.47 -55.80
N LEU A 993 37.80 13.08 -56.25
CA LEU A 993 38.01 11.97 -57.18
C LEU A 993 39.06 10.99 -56.64
N THR A 994 38.64 10.10 -55.74
CA THR A 994 39.41 8.87 -55.48
C THR A 994 39.09 7.81 -56.52
N GLU A 995 40.13 7.33 -57.19
CA GLU A 995 40.12 6.41 -58.33
C GLU A 995 39.57 5.01 -58.02
N ASP A 996 39.32 4.68 -56.75
CA ASP A 996 38.87 3.35 -56.32
C ASP A 996 37.41 3.03 -56.66
N ILE A 997 36.55 4.04 -56.85
CA ILE A 997 35.12 3.82 -57.19
C ILE A 997 34.91 3.65 -58.70
N LEU A 998 35.78 4.22 -59.54
CA LEU A 998 35.67 4.15 -61.01
C LEU A 998 36.28 2.87 -61.63
N ALA A 999 37.16 2.17 -60.90
CA ALA A 999 37.72 0.90 -61.36
C ALA A 999 36.66 -0.21 -61.51
N GLN A 1000 35.58 -0.16 -60.71
CA GLN A 1000 34.48 -1.14 -60.76
C GLN A 1000 33.52 -0.94 -61.95
N TYR A 1001 33.54 0.23 -62.61
CA TYR A 1001 32.66 0.56 -63.74
C TYR A 1001 33.38 0.64 -65.09
N LYS A 1002 34.68 0.29 -65.15
CA LYS A 1002 35.45 0.32 -66.41
C LYS A 1002 35.03 -0.82 -67.35
N ILE A 1003 34.32 -0.49 -68.42
CA ILE A 1003 34.02 -1.40 -69.53
C ILE A 1003 35.33 -1.67 -70.29
N LYS A 1004 35.86 -2.89 -70.21
CA LYS A 1004 37.06 -3.31 -70.98
C LYS A 1004 36.65 -3.57 -72.44
N GLY A 1005 36.92 -2.61 -73.32
CA GLY A 1005 36.88 -2.76 -74.78
C GLY A 1005 38.19 -2.24 -75.39
N ARG A 1006 38.62 -2.77 -76.54
CA ARG A 1006 39.82 -2.27 -77.25
C ARG A 1006 39.47 -0.94 -77.95
N GLU A 1007 40.43 -0.03 -78.08
CA GLU A 1007 40.23 1.30 -78.69
C GLU A 1007 39.72 1.24 -80.14
N GLU A 1008 39.99 0.15 -80.86
CA GLU A 1008 39.50 -0.08 -82.23
C GLU A 1008 37.97 -0.28 -82.33
N ASP A 1009 37.34 -0.86 -81.30
CA ASP A 1009 35.90 -1.13 -81.27
C ASP A 1009 35.08 0.14 -80.98
N TRP A 1010 35.65 1.03 -80.17
CA TRP A 1010 35.06 2.34 -79.88
C TRP A 1010 35.13 3.28 -81.09
N ASN A 1011 36.23 3.25 -81.83
CA ASN A 1011 36.39 4.05 -83.04
C ASN A 1011 35.45 3.61 -84.18
N LYS A 1012 35.10 2.32 -84.27
CA LYS A 1012 34.06 1.83 -85.20
C LYS A 1012 32.65 2.22 -84.79
N ALA A 1013 32.35 2.31 -83.49
CA ALA A 1013 31.03 2.73 -83.01
C ALA A 1013 30.79 4.25 -83.17
N LEU A 1014 31.85 5.07 -83.11
CA LEU A 1014 31.77 6.53 -83.18
C LEU A 1014 31.87 7.11 -84.61
N SER A 1015 32.43 6.39 -85.57
CA SER A 1015 32.67 6.89 -86.95
C SER A 1015 31.49 6.75 -87.92
N ALA A 1016 30.34 6.21 -87.49
CA ALA A 1016 29.11 6.19 -88.29
C ALA A 1016 28.39 7.56 -88.22
N THR A 1017 28.76 8.45 -89.13
CA THR A 1017 28.26 9.82 -89.31
C THR A 1017 26.75 9.92 -89.60
N GLY A 1018 26.06 10.88 -88.97
CA GLY A 1018 24.92 11.59 -89.58
C GLY A 1018 23.74 11.99 -88.69
N ARG A 1019 23.32 11.16 -87.72
CA ARG A 1019 22.22 11.46 -86.78
C ARG A 1019 22.44 10.67 -85.49
N VAL A 1020 22.46 11.35 -84.34
CA VAL A 1020 22.75 10.76 -83.02
C VAL A 1020 21.63 9.76 -82.62
N PRO A 1021 21.90 8.44 -82.49
CA PRO A 1021 20.98 7.50 -81.85
C PRO A 1021 21.30 7.40 -80.34
N ASN A 1022 20.26 7.23 -79.51
CA ASN A 1022 20.36 7.33 -78.05
C ASN A 1022 21.04 6.13 -77.32
N ILE A 1023 21.45 5.04 -77.99
CA ILE A 1023 22.06 3.87 -77.32
C ILE A 1023 23.10 3.17 -78.22
N ILE A 1024 24.31 2.93 -77.68
CA ILE A 1024 25.38 2.12 -78.28
C ILE A 1024 25.68 0.94 -77.35
N SER A 1025 25.82 -0.29 -77.86
CA SER A 1025 26.10 -1.50 -77.04
C SER A 1025 27.35 -2.24 -77.54
N VAL A 1026 28.19 -2.70 -76.61
CA VAL A 1026 29.42 -3.47 -76.85
C VAL A 1026 29.33 -4.79 -76.07
N LYS A 1027 29.51 -5.96 -76.72
CA LYS A 1027 29.40 -7.28 -76.08
C LYS A 1027 30.69 -7.68 -75.33
N ARG A 1028 30.56 -8.13 -74.07
CA ARG A 1028 31.64 -8.75 -73.28
C ARG A 1028 31.78 -10.24 -73.66
N THR A 1029 33.00 -10.69 -73.93
CA THR A 1029 33.35 -12.12 -74.08
C THR A 1029 34.22 -12.55 -72.90
N GLU A 1030 33.70 -13.41 -72.02
CA GLU A 1030 34.52 -14.21 -71.09
C GLU A 1030 34.00 -15.65 -71.06
N ASP A 1031 34.86 -16.60 -71.43
CA ASP A 1031 34.61 -18.03 -71.41
C ASP A 1031 34.97 -18.64 -70.03
N ASN A 1032 33.93 -19.10 -69.32
CA ASN A 1032 33.80 -20.36 -68.58
C ASN A 1032 34.95 -20.89 -67.68
N SER A 1033 34.72 -21.07 -66.36
CA SER A 1033 33.97 -22.24 -65.83
C SER A 1033 34.12 -22.50 -64.30
N LYS A 1034 33.03 -23.07 -63.73
CA LYS A 1034 32.87 -23.85 -62.46
C LYS A 1034 32.50 -23.14 -61.14
N LYS A 1035 31.18 -22.92 -61.01
CA LYS A 1035 30.24 -23.37 -59.94
C LYS A 1035 30.70 -23.41 -58.45
N ARG A 1036 29.99 -22.66 -57.59
CA ARG A 1036 28.88 -23.20 -56.76
C ARG A 1036 27.97 -22.10 -56.17
N LYS A 1037 26.69 -22.25 -56.50
CA LYS A 1037 25.42 -21.66 -56.03
C LYS A 1037 25.39 -21.06 -54.61
N ILE A 1038 24.71 -19.92 -54.47
CA ILE A 1038 23.48 -19.73 -53.66
C ILE A 1038 22.64 -18.65 -54.39
N THR A 1039 21.38 -18.96 -54.67
CA THR A 1039 20.39 -18.09 -55.32
C THR A 1039 19.30 -17.72 -54.31
N ILE A 1040 19.01 -16.44 -54.20
CA ILE A 1040 17.72 -15.92 -53.71
C ILE A 1040 17.25 -14.94 -54.78
N PRO A 1041 16.07 -15.14 -55.41
CA PRO A 1041 15.45 -14.08 -56.18
C PRO A 1041 14.17 -13.59 -55.51
N GLU A 1042 14.08 -12.28 -55.33
CA GLU A 1042 12.81 -11.56 -55.28
C GLU A 1042 12.33 -11.29 -56.71
N THR A 1043 11.02 -11.34 -56.93
CA THR A 1043 10.38 -10.86 -58.17
C THR A 1043 9.16 -10.02 -57.86
N ASP A 1044 9.12 -8.90 -58.59
CA ASP A 1044 8.14 -7.83 -58.72
C ASP A 1044 6.72 -8.25 -59.22
N PRO A 1045 5.76 -7.30 -59.23
CA PRO A 1045 4.33 -7.57 -59.37
C PRO A 1045 3.75 -7.42 -60.80
N ALA A 1046 2.52 -7.95 -60.94
CA ALA A 1046 1.45 -7.67 -61.91
C ALA A 1046 1.32 -8.55 -63.19
N ALA A 1047 0.28 -9.41 -63.22
CA ALA A 1047 -0.74 -9.46 -64.31
C ALA A 1047 -1.86 -10.52 -64.07
N VAL A 1048 -3.10 -10.03 -64.00
CA VAL A 1048 -4.29 -10.50 -64.77
C VAL A 1048 -4.78 -11.97 -64.64
N SER A 1049 -5.77 -12.12 -63.75
CA SER A 1049 -7.13 -12.68 -64.00
C SER A 1049 -7.48 -14.17 -63.82
N LYS A 1050 -8.64 -14.32 -63.13
CA LYS A 1050 -9.72 -15.33 -63.25
C LYS A 1050 -9.49 -16.77 -62.73
N LYS A 1051 -10.07 -17.07 -61.54
CA LYS A 1051 -11.33 -17.85 -61.36
C LYS A 1051 -11.59 -18.27 -59.89
N LYS A 1052 -12.72 -17.77 -59.35
CA LYS A 1052 -13.80 -18.45 -58.58
C LYS A 1052 -13.51 -19.46 -57.42
N LYS A 1053 -14.27 -19.20 -56.32
CA LYS A 1053 -14.80 -20.10 -55.24
C LYS A 1053 -13.81 -20.45 -54.12
N LYS A 1054 -14.14 -20.57 -52.83
CA LYS A 1054 -15.34 -20.46 -51.97
C LYS A 1054 -14.83 -20.43 -50.50
N LYS A 1055 -15.52 -19.73 -49.58
CA LYS A 1055 -15.33 -19.85 -48.10
C LYS A 1055 -15.62 -21.28 -47.60
N PRO A 1056 -15.03 -21.70 -46.47
CA PRO A 1056 -15.78 -21.83 -45.20
C PRO A 1056 -14.95 -21.40 -43.96
N LYS A 1057 -15.49 -20.61 -43.02
CA LYS A 1057 -16.28 -20.97 -41.81
C LYS A 1057 -15.56 -21.87 -40.78
N VAL A 1058 -15.27 -21.22 -39.66
CA VAL A 1058 -15.07 -21.66 -38.27
C VAL A 1058 -15.91 -22.88 -37.86
N PRO A 1059 -15.39 -23.77 -36.98
CA PRO A 1059 -16.21 -24.53 -36.05
C PRO A 1059 -16.09 -24.00 -34.62
N LYS A 1060 -17.25 -23.87 -33.98
CA LYS A 1060 -17.42 -23.76 -32.53
C LYS A 1060 -17.15 -25.13 -31.88
N ASN A 1061 -16.58 -25.10 -30.68
CA ASN A 1061 -17.11 -25.77 -29.49
C ASN A 1061 -16.75 -24.94 -28.26
#